data_AF-A0A6I3D6A9-F1
#
_entry.id   AF-A0A6I3D6A9-F1
#
_cell.length_a   1.000
_cell.length_b   1.000
_cell.length_c   1.000
_cell.angle_alpha   90.00
_cell.angle_beta   90.00
_cell.angle_gamma   90.00
#
_symmetry.space_group_name_H-M   'P 1'
#
loop_
_entity.id
_entity.type
_entity.pdbx_description
1 polymer ?
#
loop_
_entity_poly.entity_id
_entity_poly.type
_entity_poly.pdbx_seq_one_letter_code
_entity_poly.pdbx_strand_id
1 'polypeptide(L)'
;MNQRTMTTRLKTLAGPLLIVVIAVTTMAAFHRGIVVRDARFEHIAAPWQFLTRHLQLWDDTRGSGVPLQYFSPVVGLIQSLLAWIGAPVWLIGRLTLSIYLSIAGIGAWYLWRRIWPERSNWALLAGLLYAFNPYSVQAIMPSGLFLPVALLPWLIAFAYEGIQCASRGELRRTLKFSAASALAVFSVGMLNTASLLFVIVPVALFGVFIVLEGKGTWRGLLKFGTPAGILTVLVSAPMLVVLALSSPIVSRNLGTTELPETVAQTSSSFESWRGLGKWLTYYGWGAQTEAPSASFYVTHPAVIVATFVALALAIIALGWKLTPLRRTWGILLVGSVVVMVGAHSPQQSPIAGAFDWIFNNVGGSAAFRTTYKGGPIAVLAIAFLATCGTIAALAWIRTAVESSEKRRLVVAGTLFVLFGSFVLSALPLLQGSRLSDRLSQADIPDYWNEAFDWFESVPATDRVLVLPATSQATYQWGSINDTLFDAYMSPIVLTASTIPSTTGELADATNAFDHLITNFEIDPTSVTPILKWLGVRWVLVQNDIDPLATGIPMDPLSELRTAPGLSLAAQFGRDSNGYSMVDVFQVENPTPDASYSSGPPSIVSGGPDSLYALSANGLLDGRPTTFLPDLSDAQASSLVDQGAPIFVTDGSRRVASAVGNGSRIGTSPLLTVNEDSTRPILVLDPTNPSTQTVAQFDNADSITAIRAGYGFDSWSFDTTAAAAFDRDPLTSWWVSDAVGPVEGTSVSVELNQSTFVDHVVVTQTSFDDARIETARVDIVGSDGFVVQYPLVFDGLVGRAEIGRAATNVKVQISETNGVHGRFGFEEVQLFSSDGQLDLVQWIRVPVDVERLGAAVQPFYAFARSESEPDSSLLRREFVVPTTSAYRFTGNIEVPNSVDEGTLDVSCRQWFTMDGAPVNSRIVSFDPKTRDAGLESCADVTLSAGAHRLVAVGSSDARFISVRLSPVGVAIPSIVAPLPSQRVSASEHTVVIPSEKGWLSVLIPEHPGWRLTASGRSADFLEMNGEMGWSIDQGEAGTATIRFRPQQMYRIAMVVSLVALIACVVLLFWGRRERS
;
A
#
# COMPACT_ATOMS: atom_id res chain seq x y z
N MET A 1 38.53 47.63 -6.43
CA MET A 1 38.20 46.22 -6.73
C MET A 1 38.52 45.99 -8.22
N ASN A 2 39.55 45.18 -8.56
CA ASN A 2 40.17 45.16 -9.89
C ASN A 2 39.36 44.39 -10.96
N GLN A 3 39.29 44.89 -12.21
CA GLN A 3 38.60 44.22 -13.33
C GLN A 3 39.08 42.78 -13.57
N ARG A 4 40.37 42.49 -13.36
CA ARG A 4 40.94 41.13 -13.46
C ARG A 4 40.33 40.15 -12.44
N THR A 5 40.13 40.57 -11.19
CA THR A 5 39.51 39.71 -10.17
C THR A 5 38.04 39.44 -10.44
N MET A 6 37.34 40.38 -11.09
CA MET A 6 35.96 40.22 -11.52
C MET A 6 35.85 39.22 -12.69
N THR A 7 36.70 39.34 -13.72
CA THR A 7 36.72 38.39 -14.85
C THR A 7 37.09 36.96 -14.45
N THR A 8 37.99 36.77 -13.48
CA THR A 8 38.36 35.43 -12.99
C THR A 8 37.24 34.82 -12.17
N ARG A 9 36.54 35.61 -11.34
CA ARG A 9 35.36 35.16 -10.59
C ARG A 9 34.19 34.78 -11.52
N LEU A 10 33.91 35.60 -12.54
CA LEU A 10 32.90 35.30 -13.57
C LEU A 10 33.19 34.00 -14.33
N LYS A 11 34.45 33.78 -14.75
CA LYS A 11 34.86 32.51 -15.40
C LYS A 11 34.69 31.30 -14.48
N THR A 12 34.90 31.45 -13.18
CA THR A 12 34.71 30.35 -12.22
C THR A 12 33.25 30.04 -11.91
N LEU A 13 32.33 31.00 -12.09
CA LEU A 13 30.90 30.83 -11.82
C LEU A 13 30.07 30.43 -13.06
N ALA A 14 30.61 30.63 -14.27
CA ALA A 14 29.91 30.33 -15.52
C ALA A 14 29.49 28.85 -15.66
N GLY A 15 30.33 27.90 -15.21
CA GLY A 15 30.02 26.47 -15.26
C GLY A 15 28.82 26.09 -14.39
N PRO A 16 28.87 26.36 -13.07
CA PRO A 16 27.73 26.15 -12.18
C PRO A 16 26.45 26.86 -12.65
N LEU A 17 26.56 28.11 -13.14
CA LEU A 17 25.41 28.85 -13.65
C LEU A 17 24.77 28.15 -14.86
N LEU A 18 25.57 27.62 -15.79
CA LEU A 18 25.05 26.88 -16.94
C LEU A 18 24.31 25.62 -16.50
N ILE A 19 24.83 24.88 -15.51
CA ILE A 19 24.15 23.70 -14.96
C ILE A 19 22.78 24.09 -14.37
N VAL A 20 22.72 25.18 -13.61
CA VAL A 20 21.46 25.70 -13.05
C VAL A 20 20.49 26.10 -14.16
N VAL A 21 20.96 26.82 -15.17
CA VAL A 21 20.11 27.25 -16.30
C VAL A 21 19.53 26.03 -17.02
N ILE A 22 20.34 25.01 -17.30
CA ILE A 22 19.85 23.78 -17.94
C ILE A 22 18.83 23.07 -17.03
N ALA A 23 19.13 22.91 -15.74
CA ALA A 23 18.24 22.24 -14.78
C ALA A 23 16.88 22.95 -14.60
N VAL A 24 16.90 24.29 -14.54
CA VAL A 24 15.67 25.11 -14.49
C VAL A 24 14.91 25.01 -15.80
N THR A 25 15.61 25.10 -16.94
CA THR A 25 14.97 24.99 -18.26
C THR A 25 14.31 23.61 -18.43
N THR A 26 15.00 22.52 -18.11
CA THR A 26 14.49 21.15 -18.25
C THR A 26 13.26 20.88 -17.38
N MET A 27 13.15 21.51 -16.22
CA MET A 27 12.07 21.22 -15.26
C MET A 27 10.90 22.20 -15.35
N ALA A 28 11.16 23.47 -15.65
CA ALA A 28 10.18 24.56 -15.55
C ALA A 28 9.77 25.17 -16.90
N ALA A 29 10.48 24.90 -18.00
CA ALA A 29 10.11 25.46 -19.31
C ALA A 29 8.93 24.72 -19.96
N PHE A 30 8.81 23.41 -19.73
CA PHE A 30 7.81 22.52 -20.33
C PHE A 30 6.58 22.34 -19.43
N HIS A 31 5.41 22.09 -20.02
CA HIS A 31 4.17 21.73 -19.32
C HIS A 31 3.82 22.70 -18.17
N ARG A 32 3.86 24.01 -18.44
CA ARG A 32 3.56 25.07 -17.45
C ARG A 32 2.11 24.98 -16.99
N GLY A 33 1.87 25.23 -15.71
CA GLY A 33 0.54 25.11 -15.10
C GLY A 33 0.15 23.67 -14.75
N ILE A 34 1.01 22.68 -14.99
CA ILE A 34 0.68 21.27 -14.80
C ILE A 34 1.52 20.67 -13.66
N VAL A 35 0.83 20.14 -12.66
CA VAL A 35 1.42 19.45 -11.51
C VAL A 35 1.99 18.10 -11.95
N VAL A 36 3.14 17.74 -11.38
CA VAL A 36 3.78 16.44 -11.62
C VAL A 36 3.45 15.51 -10.47
N ARG A 37 3.03 14.30 -10.79
CA ARG A 37 2.85 13.20 -9.85
C ARG A 37 4.19 12.83 -9.20
N ASP A 38 4.28 13.06 -7.89
CA ASP A 38 5.41 12.69 -7.04
C ASP A 38 4.92 11.78 -5.90
N ALA A 39 5.81 11.33 -5.01
CA ALA A 39 5.44 10.42 -3.92
C ALA A 39 4.42 11.01 -2.93
N ARG A 40 4.47 12.33 -2.69
CA ARG A 40 3.61 12.99 -1.70
C ARG A 40 3.15 14.34 -2.21
N PHE A 41 1.84 14.51 -2.34
CA PHE A 41 1.26 15.74 -2.88
C PHE A 41 1.33 16.89 -1.86
N GLU A 42 1.18 16.58 -0.57
CA GLU A 42 1.28 17.52 0.55
C GLU A 42 2.57 18.38 0.54
N HIS A 43 3.69 17.82 0.06
CA HIS A 43 4.99 18.50 0.05
C HIS A 43 5.01 19.75 -0.83
N ILE A 44 4.17 19.81 -1.85
CA ILE A 44 4.11 20.96 -2.77
C ILE A 44 2.82 21.77 -2.60
N ALA A 45 1.74 21.14 -2.17
CA ALA A 45 0.44 21.76 -1.97
C ALA A 45 0.36 22.53 -0.64
N ALA A 46 0.81 21.92 0.44
CA ALA A 46 0.75 22.47 1.80
C ALA A 46 2.09 22.31 2.54
N PRO A 47 3.22 22.81 1.99
CA PRO A 47 4.55 22.60 2.57
C PRO A 47 4.71 23.12 4.00
N TRP A 48 3.92 24.12 4.39
CA TRP A 48 3.91 24.65 5.76
C TRP A 48 3.37 23.62 6.76
N GLN A 49 2.26 22.95 6.42
CA GLN A 49 1.68 21.89 7.26
C GLN A 49 2.66 20.73 7.40
N PHE A 50 3.27 20.32 6.27
CA PHE A 50 4.33 19.32 6.28
C PHE A 50 5.46 19.71 7.25
N LEU A 51 5.94 20.96 7.20
CA LEU A 51 6.99 21.44 8.12
C LEU A 51 6.54 21.41 9.58
N THR A 52 5.32 21.84 9.90
CA THR A 52 4.81 21.88 11.28
C THR A 52 4.59 20.49 11.89
N ARG A 53 4.27 19.47 11.08
CA ARG A 53 4.12 18.08 11.53
C ARG A 53 5.39 17.53 12.21
N HIS A 54 6.57 18.05 11.85
CA HIS A 54 7.84 17.64 12.47
C HIS A 54 7.99 18.07 13.93
N LEU A 55 7.09 18.90 14.47
CA LEU A 55 7.13 19.33 15.88
C LEU A 55 6.57 18.25 16.84
N GLN A 56 5.76 17.33 16.31
CA GLN A 56 5.20 16.22 17.05
C GLN A 56 5.71 14.90 16.47
N LEU A 57 5.79 13.88 17.32
CA LEU A 57 6.16 12.53 16.91
C LEU A 57 4.94 11.70 16.54
N TRP A 58 3.79 12.02 17.13
CA TRP A 58 2.49 11.49 16.72
C TRP A 58 1.85 12.49 15.77
N ASP A 59 1.45 12.03 14.59
CA ASP A 59 0.73 12.80 13.58
C ASP A 59 -0.74 12.39 13.67
N ASP A 60 -1.56 13.22 14.30
CA ASP A 60 -2.99 13.01 14.55
C ASP A 60 -3.89 13.52 13.41
N THR A 61 -3.28 13.90 12.28
CA THR A 61 -3.97 14.41 11.09
C THR A 61 -3.95 13.45 9.91
N ARG A 62 -3.07 12.42 9.94
CA ARG A 62 -3.00 11.39 8.90
C ARG A 62 -3.66 10.11 9.37
N GLY A 63 -4.62 9.61 8.59
CA GLY A 63 -5.45 8.48 9.04
C GLY A 63 -6.21 8.89 10.31
N SER A 64 -6.41 7.94 11.22
CA SER A 64 -6.85 8.17 12.61
C SER A 64 -5.73 8.63 13.54
N GLY A 65 -4.48 8.62 13.07
CA GLY A 65 -3.29 9.01 13.82
C GLY A 65 -2.19 7.94 13.78
N VAL A 66 -0.95 8.35 13.48
CA VAL A 66 0.21 7.44 13.38
C VAL A 66 1.50 8.07 13.92
N PRO A 67 2.50 7.24 14.29
CA PRO A 67 3.86 7.74 14.42
C PRO A 67 4.31 8.40 13.13
N LEU A 68 4.97 9.56 13.24
CA LEU A 68 5.53 10.29 12.12
C LEU A 68 6.38 9.35 11.26
N GLN A 69 6.13 9.33 9.95
CA GLN A 69 6.84 8.42 9.02
C GLN A 69 7.92 9.13 8.20
N TYR A 70 7.88 10.46 8.14
CA TYR A 70 8.79 11.27 7.35
C TYR A 70 9.41 12.38 8.19
N PHE A 71 10.69 12.66 7.97
CA PHE A 71 11.37 13.78 8.64
C PHE A 71 12.30 14.52 7.67
N SER A 72 11.85 15.58 7.00
CA SER A 72 12.67 16.39 6.08
C SER A 72 12.44 17.91 6.25
N PRO A 73 12.87 18.50 7.38
CA PRO A 73 12.61 19.90 7.68
C PRO A 73 13.29 20.87 6.70
N VAL A 74 14.42 20.50 6.09
CA VAL A 74 15.13 21.36 5.13
C VAL A 74 14.36 21.46 3.81
N VAL A 75 13.84 20.34 3.30
CA VAL A 75 13.03 20.32 2.08
C VAL A 75 11.71 21.06 2.32
N GLY A 76 11.04 20.76 3.44
CA GLY A 76 9.81 21.47 3.85
C GLY A 76 10.02 22.98 4.00
N LEU A 77 11.15 23.42 4.54
CA LEU A 77 11.49 24.85 4.64
C LEU A 77 11.67 25.49 3.25
N ILE A 78 12.39 24.84 2.33
CA ILE A 78 12.60 25.37 0.97
C ILE A 78 11.25 25.52 0.25
N GLN A 79 10.41 24.48 0.28
CA GLN A 79 9.10 24.50 -0.36
C GLN A 79 8.16 25.52 0.31
N SER A 80 8.20 25.63 1.64
CA SER A 80 7.44 26.65 2.38
C SER A 80 7.86 28.06 2.01
N LEU A 81 9.16 28.31 1.82
CA LEU A 81 9.65 29.61 1.36
C LEU A 81 9.17 29.93 -0.06
N LEU A 82 9.13 28.95 -0.96
CA LEU A 82 8.59 29.12 -2.31
C LEU A 82 7.08 29.41 -2.27
N ALA A 83 6.32 28.70 -1.44
CA ALA A 83 4.90 28.96 -1.23
C ALA A 83 4.67 30.37 -0.64
N TRP A 84 5.48 30.77 0.35
CA TRP A 84 5.38 32.08 1.01
C TRP A 84 5.60 33.27 0.06
N ILE A 85 6.46 33.12 -0.97
CA ILE A 85 6.63 34.15 -2.01
C ILE A 85 5.58 34.07 -3.13
N GLY A 86 4.57 33.21 -3.00
CA GLY A 86 3.45 33.09 -3.93
C GLY A 86 3.71 32.19 -5.15
N ALA A 87 4.66 31.25 -5.10
CA ALA A 87 4.84 30.29 -6.17
C ALA A 87 3.67 29.29 -6.19
N PRO A 88 3.04 29.02 -7.36
CA PRO A 88 1.97 28.02 -7.47
C PRO A 88 2.50 26.59 -7.27
N VAL A 89 1.62 25.66 -6.88
CA VAL A 89 1.94 24.26 -6.52
C VAL A 89 2.81 23.57 -7.58
N TRP A 90 2.46 23.67 -8.86
CA TRP A 90 3.24 23.07 -9.95
C TRP A 90 4.68 23.60 -9.98
N LEU A 91 4.87 24.91 -9.77
CA LEU A 91 6.17 25.56 -9.83
C LEU A 91 7.03 25.22 -8.62
N ILE A 92 6.44 25.08 -7.42
CA ILE A 92 7.14 24.60 -6.22
C ILE A 92 7.79 23.24 -6.52
N GLY A 93 7.01 22.29 -7.06
CA GLY A 93 7.52 20.99 -7.47
C GLY A 93 8.66 21.09 -8.50
N ARG A 94 8.48 21.88 -9.57
CA ARG A 94 9.52 22.04 -10.62
C ARG A 94 10.81 22.63 -10.08
N LEU A 95 10.72 23.68 -9.26
CA LEU A 95 11.88 24.35 -8.70
C LEU A 95 12.65 23.46 -7.73
N THR A 96 11.95 22.64 -6.92
CA THR A 96 12.58 21.62 -6.07
C THR A 96 13.40 20.63 -6.90
N LEU A 97 12.83 20.09 -7.99
CA LEU A 97 13.56 19.19 -8.89
C LEU A 97 14.76 19.88 -9.58
N SER A 98 14.61 21.14 -9.99
CA SER A 98 15.71 21.95 -10.52
C SER A 98 16.84 22.14 -9.51
N ILE A 99 16.50 22.36 -8.24
CA ILE A 99 17.48 22.49 -7.16
C ILE A 99 18.25 21.18 -7.01
N TYR A 100 17.57 20.02 -7.02
CA TYR A 100 18.26 18.73 -6.89
C TYR A 100 19.23 18.45 -8.04
N LEU A 101 18.80 18.64 -9.29
CA LEU A 101 19.69 18.51 -10.46
C LEU A 101 20.87 19.48 -10.42
N SER A 102 20.63 20.71 -9.97
CA SER A 102 21.68 21.72 -9.81
C SER A 102 22.69 21.30 -8.74
N ILE A 103 22.24 20.84 -7.58
CA ILE A 103 23.10 20.36 -6.50
C ILE A 103 23.94 19.18 -6.97
N ALA A 104 23.35 18.23 -7.70
CA ALA A 104 24.04 17.08 -8.28
C ALA A 104 25.20 17.52 -9.20
N GLY A 105 24.89 18.33 -10.21
CA GLY A 105 25.87 18.75 -11.21
C GLY A 105 26.95 19.68 -10.66
N ILE A 106 26.57 20.62 -9.78
CA ILE A 106 27.53 21.53 -9.13
C ILE A 106 28.43 20.75 -8.16
N GLY A 107 27.89 19.75 -7.46
CA GLY A 107 28.67 18.89 -6.57
C GLY A 107 29.74 18.11 -7.34
N ALA A 108 29.36 17.47 -8.45
CA ALA A 108 30.29 16.75 -9.32
C ALA A 108 31.34 17.69 -9.94
N TRP A 109 30.91 18.87 -10.40
CA TRP A 109 31.81 19.93 -10.87
C TRP A 109 32.81 20.36 -9.79
N TYR A 110 32.36 20.57 -8.55
CA TYR A 110 33.18 20.98 -7.43
C TYR A 110 34.20 19.89 -7.07
N LEU A 111 33.73 18.64 -6.93
CA LEU A 111 34.55 17.49 -6.61
C LEU A 111 35.66 17.27 -7.65
N TRP A 112 35.34 17.36 -8.95
CA TRP A 112 36.33 17.23 -10.02
C TRP A 112 37.48 18.23 -9.86
N ARG A 113 37.17 19.50 -9.56
CA ARG A 113 38.18 20.54 -9.39
C ARG A 113 39.07 20.33 -8.16
N ARG A 114 38.57 19.63 -7.14
CA ARG A 114 39.34 19.29 -5.94
C ARG A 114 40.27 18.11 -6.19
N ILE A 115 39.79 17.09 -6.87
CA ILE A 115 40.58 15.89 -7.17
C ILE A 115 41.64 16.16 -8.26
N TRP A 116 41.29 16.93 -9.30
CA TRP A 116 42.18 17.28 -10.41
C TRP A 116 42.23 18.79 -10.69
N PRO A 117 42.91 19.60 -9.85
CA PRO A 117 42.98 21.06 -10.02
C PRO A 117 43.52 21.50 -11.38
N GLU A 118 44.53 20.79 -11.89
CA GLU A 118 45.18 21.05 -13.18
C GLU A 118 44.24 20.83 -14.38
N ARG A 119 43.15 20.09 -14.19
CA ARG A 119 42.16 19.75 -15.24
C ARG A 119 40.80 20.40 -14.98
N SER A 120 40.79 21.50 -14.25
CA SER A 120 39.55 22.20 -13.85
C SER A 120 38.65 22.64 -15.00
N ASN A 121 39.19 22.85 -16.21
CA ASN A 121 38.41 23.16 -17.41
C ASN A 121 37.44 22.03 -17.83
N TRP A 122 37.66 20.80 -17.37
CA TRP A 122 36.80 19.64 -17.66
C TRP A 122 35.69 19.42 -16.62
N ALA A 123 35.65 20.24 -15.56
CA ALA A 123 34.69 20.08 -14.48
C ALA A 123 33.23 20.21 -14.94
N LEU A 124 32.97 21.04 -15.95
CA LEU A 124 31.62 21.21 -16.51
C LEU A 124 31.13 19.91 -17.16
N LEU A 125 31.98 19.21 -17.90
CA LEU A 125 31.62 17.94 -18.52
C LEU A 125 31.29 16.88 -17.46
N ALA A 126 32.11 16.76 -16.41
CA ALA A 126 31.84 15.86 -15.28
C ALA A 126 30.52 16.19 -14.58
N GLY A 127 30.24 17.49 -14.36
CA GLY A 127 28.99 17.95 -13.76
C GLY A 127 27.75 17.64 -14.62
N LEU A 128 27.83 17.88 -15.94
CA LEU A 128 26.73 17.61 -16.86
C LEU A 128 26.45 16.11 -17.01
N LEU A 129 27.48 15.27 -17.15
CA LEU A 129 27.31 13.82 -17.26
C LEU A 129 26.71 13.20 -15.99
N TYR A 130 26.97 13.79 -14.81
CA TYR A 130 26.39 13.31 -13.56
C TYR A 130 24.97 13.82 -13.29
N ALA A 131 24.64 15.06 -13.65
CA ALA A 131 23.29 15.59 -13.47
C ALA A 131 22.30 15.07 -14.53
N PHE A 132 22.75 14.89 -15.77
CA PHE A 132 21.90 14.57 -16.91
C PHE A 132 22.34 13.24 -17.53
N ASN A 133 21.74 12.15 -17.03
CA ASN A 133 22.00 10.78 -17.47
C ASN A 133 20.75 9.91 -17.29
N PRO A 134 20.74 8.67 -17.83
CA PRO A 134 19.58 7.79 -17.78
C PRO A 134 19.14 7.41 -16.36
N TYR A 135 20.07 7.34 -15.40
CA TYR A 135 19.73 7.10 -14.00
C TYR A 135 18.95 8.28 -13.41
N SER A 136 19.39 9.51 -13.68
CA SER A 136 18.71 10.72 -13.21
C SER A 136 17.31 10.83 -13.81
N VAL A 137 17.12 10.44 -15.07
CA VAL A 137 15.79 10.39 -15.70
C VAL A 137 14.82 9.48 -14.95
N GLN A 138 15.27 8.30 -14.52
CA GLN A 138 14.43 7.35 -13.79
C GLN A 138 14.29 7.67 -12.30
N ALA A 139 15.35 8.19 -11.67
CA ALA A 139 15.44 8.35 -10.22
C ALA A 139 14.97 9.72 -9.71
N ILE A 140 14.90 10.75 -10.56
CA ILE A 140 14.47 12.11 -10.16
C ILE A 140 13.06 12.15 -9.58
N MET A 141 12.22 11.17 -9.96
CA MET A 141 10.88 10.98 -9.42
C MET A 141 10.67 9.50 -9.05
N PRO A 142 10.26 9.19 -7.80
CA PRO A 142 9.91 10.15 -6.74
C PRO A 142 11.07 10.99 -6.18
N SER A 143 10.83 12.26 -5.89
CA SER A 143 11.88 13.25 -5.60
C SER A 143 12.64 12.99 -4.29
N GLY A 144 11.97 12.42 -3.29
CA GLY A 144 12.58 12.04 -2.00
C GLY A 144 13.69 10.99 -2.13
N LEU A 145 13.70 10.19 -3.21
CA LEU A 145 14.74 9.21 -3.49
C LEU A 145 15.98 9.84 -4.16
N PHE A 146 15.81 10.99 -4.82
CA PHE A 146 16.87 11.61 -5.62
C PHE A 146 17.76 12.55 -4.81
N LEU A 147 17.28 13.12 -3.70
CA LEU A 147 18.08 14.04 -2.88
C LEU A 147 19.42 13.44 -2.37
N PRO A 148 19.48 12.18 -1.89
CA PRO A 148 20.75 11.51 -1.60
C PRO A 148 21.69 11.44 -2.82
N VAL A 149 21.14 11.19 -4.00
CA VAL A 149 21.87 11.15 -5.28
C VAL A 149 22.49 12.52 -5.54
N ALA A 150 21.71 13.60 -5.43
CA ALA A 150 22.19 14.95 -5.63
C ALA A 150 23.33 15.33 -4.67
N LEU A 151 23.30 14.84 -3.42
CA LEU A 151 24.29 15.17 -2.40
C LEU A 151 25.54 14.26 -2.40
N LEU A 152 25.52 13.11 -3.08
CA LEU A 152 26.65 12.17 -3.12
C LEU A 152 27.99 12.85 -3.49
N PRO A 153 28.08 13.66 -4.58
CA PRO A 153 29.35 14.30 -4.92
C PRO A 153 29.87 15.27 -3.85
N TRP A 154 28.96 15.93 -3.12
CA TRP A 154 29.31 16.83 -2.02
C TRP A 154 29.83 16.05 -0.82
N LEU A 155 29.18 14.95 -0.45
CA LEU A 155 29.64 14.08 0.63
C LEU A 155 31.03 13.51 0.35
N ILE A 156 31.30 13.05 -0.88
CA ILE A 156 32.65 12.62 -1.29
C ILE A 156 33.63 13.80 -1.23
N ALA A 157 33.24 15.00 -1.67
CA ALA A 157 34.12 16.17 -1.64
C ALA A 157 34.49 16.58 -0.20
N PHE A 158 33.53 16.54 0.73
CA PHE A 158 33.76 16.82 2.14
C PHE A 158 34.64 15.75 2.79
N ALA A 159 34.41 14.48 2.47
CA ALA A 159 35.27 13.38 2.93
C ALA A 159 36.70 13.53 2.40
N TYR A 160 36.86 13.78 1.10
CA TYR A 160 38.17 13.97 0.47
C TYR A 160 38.96 15.10 1.12
N GLU A 161 38.37 16.30 1.24
CA GLU A 161 39.02 17.47 1.84
C GLU A 161 39.23 17.30 3.35
N GLY A 162 38.25 16.72 4.05
CA GLY A 162 38.30 16.48 5.49
C GLY A 162 39.41 15.52 5.89
N ILE A 163 39.56 14.40 5.17
CA ILE A 163 40.65 13.42 5.38
C ILE A 163 42.01 14.08 5.12
N GLN A 164 42.14 14.84 4.01
CA GLN A 164 43.39 15.53 3.68
C GLN A 164 43.79 16.56 4.73
N CYS A 165 42.85 17.40 5.17
CA CYS A 165 43.08 18.38 6.24
C CYS A 165 43.47 17.68 7.55
N ALA A 166 42.79 16.58 7.90
CA ALA A 166 43.06 15.82 9.11
C ALA A 166 44.45 15.17 9.09
N SER A 167 44.86 14.65 7.93
CA SER A 167 46.20 14.10 7.72
C SER A 167 47.31 15.16 7.85
N ARG A 168 47.01 16.44 7.56
CA ARG A 168 47.93 17.58 7.74
C ARG A 168 47.85 18.21 9.14
N GLY A 169 46.95 17.75 10.01
CA GLY A 169 46.75 18.33 11.35
C GLY A 169 45.94 19.63 11.38
N GLU A 170 45.22 19.97 10.30
CA GLU A 170 44.42 21.20 10.19
C GLU A 170 43.06 21.07 10.88
N LEU A 171 43.05 20.99 12.22
CA LEU A 171 41.85 20.69 13.03
C LEU A 171 40.62 21.53 12.65
N ARG A 172 40.78 22.85 12.48
CA ARG A 172 39.67 23.76 12.12
C ARG A 172 39.00 23.36 10.81
N ARG A 173 39.79 23.05 9.78
CA ARG A 173 39.25 22.66 8.48
C ARG A 173 38.65 21.26 8.51
N THR A 174 39.25 20.33 9.27
CA THR A 174 38.66 19.01 9.51
C THR A 174 37.27 19.14 10.11
N LEU A 175 37.11 19.90 11.20
CA LEU A 175 35.82 20.11 11.85
C LEU A 175 34.80 20.82 10.95
N LYS A 176 35.24 21.78 10.12
CA LYS A 176 34.40 22.41 9.11
C LYS A 176 33.82 21.39 8.12
N PHE A 177 34.65 20.49 7.58
CA PHE A 177 34.16 19.48 6.63
C PHE A 177 33.34 18.39 7.33
N SER A 178 33.67 18.04 8.58
CA SER A 178 32.83 17.14 9.40
C SER A 178 31.43 17.73 9.62
N ALA A 179 31.33 19.02 9.94
CA ALA A 179 30.07 19.74 10.05
C ALA A 179 29.32 19.83 8.71
N ALA A 180 30.03 20.07 7.59
CA ALA A 180 29.43 20.10 6.26
C ALA A 180 28.83 18.75 5.87
N SER A 181 29.52 17.64 6.16
CA SER A 181 29.00 16.28 5.97
C SER A 181 27.75 16.02 6.81
N ALA A 182 27.77 16.39 8.09
CA ALA A 182 26.62 16.21 8.98
C ALA A 182 25.40 17.02 8.50
N LEU A 183 25.60 18.27 8.09
CA LEU A 183 24.52 19.12 7.55
C LEU A 183 23.97 18.61 6.20
N ALA A 184 24.83 18.03 5.36
CA ALA A 184 24.37 17.39 4.12
C ALA A 184 23.49 16.17 4.42
N VAL A 185 23.87 15.32 5.37
CA VAL A 185 23.02 14.20 5.81
C VAL A 185 21.70 14.69 6.41
N PHE A 186 21.75 15.70 7.29
CA PHE A 186 20.54 16.31 7.86
C PHE A 186 19.61 16.89 6.80
N SER A 187 20.16 17.49 5.74
CA SER A 187 19.35 18.08 4.66
C SER A 187 18.55 17.05 3.85
N VAL A 188 19.03 15.80 3.79
CA VAL A 188 18.26 14.69 3.22
C VAL A 188 17.06 14.37 4.13
N GLY A 189 17.33 14.27 5.43
CA GLY A 189 16.36 13.82 6.41
C GLY A 189 15.99 12.33 6.22
N MET A 190 14.76 11.99 6.57
CA MET A 190 14.16 10.67 6.56
C MET A 190 13.02 10.58 5.55
N LEU A 191 13.31 10.90 4.29
CA LEU A 191 12.39 10.60 3.17
C LEU A 191 12.58 9.17 2.69
N ASN A 192 13.83 8.70 2.66
CA ASN A 192 14.18 7.31 2.42
C ASN A 192 15.54 6.96 3.03
N THR A 193 15.51 6.31 4.21
CA THR A 193 16.71 5.96 4.95
C THR A 193 17.62 4.99 4.18
N ALA A 194 17.03 4.03 3.44
CA ALA A 194 17.79 3.09 2.63
C ALA A 194 18.61 3.80 1.54
N SER A 195 18.00 4.73 0.79
CA SER A 195 18.71 5.53 -0.23
C SER A 195 19.87 6.34 0.35
N LEU A 196 19.69 6.91 1.55
CA LEU A 196 20.76 7.64 2.24
C LEU A 196 21.94 6.70 2.59
N LEU A 197 21.67 5.51 3.09
CA LEU A 197 22.70 4.52 3.43
C LEU A 197 23.42 3.98 2.18
N PHE A 198 22.73 3.77 1.07
CA PHE A 198 23.34 3.44 -0.23
C PHE A 198 24.33 4.50 -0.73
N VAL A 199 24.23 5.74 -0.25
CA VAL A 199 25.15 6.84 -0.57
C VAL A 199 26.29 6.96 0.45
N ILE A 200 25.99 6.82 1.76
CA ILE A 200 27.00 6.97 2.83
C ILE A 200 28.05 5.85 2.80
N VAL A 201 27.64 4.60 2.54
CA VAL A 201 28.57 3.46 2.51
C VAL A 201 29.67 3.64 1.43
N PRO A 202 29.33 3.98 0.17
CA PRO A 202 30.34 4.31 -0.84
C PRO A 202 31.24 5.50 -0.49
N VAL A 203 30.73 6.52 0.23
CA VAL A 203 31.55 7.65 0.70
C VAL A 203 32.62 7.17 1.69
N ALA A 204 32.25 6.29 2.63
CA ALA A 204 33.19 5.68 3.56
C ALA A 204 34.23 4.80 2.85
N LEU A 205 33.78 3.96 1.90
CA LEU A 205 34.66 3.12 1.08
C LEU A 205 35.63 3.95 0.23
N PHE A 206 35.15 5.03 -0.38
CA PHE A 206 36.01 5.98 -1.08
C PHE A 206 37.10 6.48 -0.13
N GLY A 207 36.73 6.91 1.09
CA GLY A 207 37.65 7.31 2.15
C GLY A 207 38.75 6.28 2.47
N VAL A 208 38.39 5.00 2.55
CA VAL A 208 39.35 3.90 2.73
C VAL A 208 40.28 3.79 1.53
N PHE A 209 39.74 3.83 0.31
CA PHE A 209 40.56 3.70 -0.90
C PHE A 209 41.55 4.85 -1.07
N ILE A 210 41.18 6.10 -0.79
CA ILE A 210 42.15 7.22 -0.84
C ILE A 210 43.30 7.05 0.18
N VAL A 211 43.05 6.41 1.33
CA VAL A 211 44.11 6.05 2.28
C VAL A 211 45.00 4.95 1.71
N LEU A 212 44.42 3.89 1.13
CA LEU A 212 45.16 2.79 0.49
C LEU A 212 46.01 3.27 -0.71
N GLU A 213 45.58 4.33 -1.38
CA GLU A 213 46.34 4.98 -2.47
C GLU A 213 47.45 5.92 -1.99
N GLY A 214 47.65 6.08 -0.67
CA GLY A 214 48.65 6.98 -0.11
C GLY A 214 48.28 8.46 -0.19
N LYS A 215 47.03 8.79 -0.51
CA LYS A 215 46.52 10.17 -0.59
C LYS A 215 45.87 10.65 0.71
N GLY A 216 45.99 9.86 1.77
CA GLY A 216 45.51 10.16 3.12
C GLY A 216 46.14 9.20 4.12
N THR A 217 45.82 9.38 5.40
CA THR A 217 46.32 8.51 6.47
C THR A 217 45.15 7.88 7.24
N TRP A 218 45.31 6.67 7.76
CA TRP A 218 44.31 6.03 8.63
C TRP A 218 43.94 6.91 9.83
N ARG A 219 44.93 7.58 10.42
CA ARG A 219 44.71 8.58 11.48
C ARG A 219 43.89 9.77 10.98
N GLY A 220 44.11 10.25 9.75
CA GLY A 220 43.32 11.31 9.14
C GLY A 220 41.88 10.90 8.90
N LEU A 221 41.66 9.68 8.39
CA LEU A 221 40.33 9.09 8.21
C LEU A 221 39.57 9.02 9.53
N LEU A 222 40.19 8.54 10.61
CA LEU A 222 39.56 8.51 11.94
C LEU A 222 39.33 9.92 12.51
N LYS A 223 40.32 10.81 12.43
CA LYS A 223 40.19 12.19 12.94
C LYS A 223 39.13 13.03 12.22
N PHE A 224 38.82 12.72 10.97
CA PHE A 224 37.68 13.30 10.26
C PHE A 224 36.38 12.52 10.53
N GLY A 225 36.44 11.20 10.41
CA GLY A 225 35.29 10.31 10.46
C GLY A 225 34.61 10.28 11.83
N THR A 226 35.36 10.33 12.93
CA THR A 226 34.80 10.36 14.28
C THR A 226 33.95 11.62 14.53
N PRO A 227 34.46 12.86 14.38
CA PRO A 227 33.62 14.04 14.56
C PRO A 227 32.51 14.13 13.50
N ALA A 228 32.74 13.70 12.24
CA ALA A 228 31.69 13.67 11.23
C ALA A 228 30.56 12.72 11.64
N GLY A 229 30.88 11.51 12.11
CA GLY A 229 29.92 10.54 12.59
C GLY A 229 29.15 11.04 13.81
N ILE A 230 29.84 11.54 14.83
CA ILE A 230 29.21 12.10 16.04
C ILE A 230 28.26 13.24 15.67
N LEU A 231 28.72 14.23 14.89
CA LEU A 231 27.87 15.34 14.48
C LEU A 231 26.67 14.86 13.66
N THR A 232 26.87 13.88 12.76
CA THR A 232 25.79 13.30 11.96
C THR A 232 24.74 12.64 12.84
N VAL A 233 25.14 11.85 13.84
CA VAL A 233 24.21 11.23 14.81
C VAL A 233 23.46 12.32 15.60
N LEU A 234 24.16 13.34 16.08
CA LEU A 234 23.53 14.40 16.89
C LEU A 234 22.52 15.22 16.08
N VAL A 235 22.86 15.66 14.86
CA VAL A 235 21.89 16.40 14.01
C VAL A 235 20.74 15.51 13.56
N SER A 236 20.96 14.19 13.44
CA SER A 236 19.95 13.22 13.04
C SER A 236 19.16 12.63 14.21
N ALA A 237 19.38 13.08 15.45
CA ALA A 237 18.74 12.47 16.62
C ALA A 237 17.20 12.37 16.51
N PRO A 238 16.45 13.39 16.04
CA PRO A 238 15.02 13.28 15.80
C PRO A 238 14.68 12.21 14.76
N MET A 239 15.38 12.21 13.62
CA MET A 239 15.21 11.20 12.57
C MET A 239 15.43 9.78 13.11
N LEU A 240 16.41 9.56 13.98
CA LEU A 240 16.67 8.23 14.56
C LEU A 240 15.53 7.79 15.49
N VAL A 241 14.93 8.73 16.24
CA VAL A 241 13.75 8.44 17.07
C VAL A 241 12.54 8.09 16.20
N VAL A 242 12.29 8.88 15.15
CA VAL A 242 11.21 8.63 14.19
C VAL A 242 11.40 7.26 13.52
N LEU A 243 12.59 6.97 13.01
CA LEU A 243 12.92 5.68 12.39
C LEU A 243 12.70 4.50 13.33
N ALA A 244 13.13 4.62 14.59
CA ALA A 244 12.99 3.54 15.57
C ALA A 244 11.52 3.22 15.87
N LEU A 245 10.65 4.22 15.86
CA LEU A 245 9.21 4.05 16.12
C LEU A 245 8.43 3.63 14.88
N SER A 246 8.78 4.14 13.71
CA SER A 246 8.06 3.82 12.46
C SER A 246 8.53 2.51 11.82
N SER A 247 9.68 1.95 12.23
CA SER A 247 10.28 0.77 11.59
C SER A 247 9.37 -0.46 11.53
N PRO A 248 8.56 -0.83 12.54
CA PRO A 248 7.67 -1.98 12.44
C PRO A 248 6.62 -1.81 11.34
N ILE A 249 5.96 -0.65 11.31
CA ILE A 249 4.95 -0.28 10.31
C ILE A 249 5.58 -0.27 8.91
N VAL A 250 6.73 0.38 8.76
CA VAL A 250 7.43 0.42 7.47
C VAL A 250 7.85 -0.98 7.01
N SER A 251 8.45 -1.79 7.88
CA SER A 251 8.87 -3.16 7.54
C SER A 251 7.70 -4.04 7.09
N ARG A 252 6.53 -3.92 7.74
CA ARG A 252 5.30 -4.61 7.33
C ARG A 252 4.89 -4.20 5.92
N ASN A 253 4.73 -2.89 5.67
CA ASN A 253 4.32 -2.37 4.37
C ASN A 253 5.30 -2.75 3.24
N LEU A 254 6.60 -2.87 3.57
CA LEU A 254 7.64 -3.29 2.63
C LEU A 254 7.57 -4.77 2.26
N GLY A 255 7.18 -5.63 3.21
CA GLY A 255 7.05 -7.08 3.01
C GLY A 255 5.93 -7.46 2.03
N THR A 256 5.05 -6.52 1.70
CA THR A 256 3.84 -6.79 0.96
C THR A 256 3.72 -6.05 -0.38
N THR A 257 4.28 -4.85 -0.50
CA THR A 257 4.15 -4.00 -1.70
C THR A 257 5.29 -4.11 -2.70
N GLU A 258 6.42 -4.70 -2.32
CA GLU A 258 7.64 -4.68 -3.14
C GLU A 258 8.46 -5.97 -2.92
N LEU A 259 7.92 -7.16 -3.20
CA LEU A 259 8.65 -8.42 -3.00
C LEU A 259 10.05 -8.38 -3.66
N PRO A 260 11.11 -8.88 -2.99
CA PRO A 260 12.49 -8.83 -3.52
C PRO A 260 12.63 -9.38 -4.93
N GLU A 261 11.94 -10.50 -5.23
CA GLU A 261 11.94 -11.12 -6.55
C GLU A 261 11.36 -10.18 -7.61
N THR A 262 10.15 -9.64 -7.39
CA THR A 262 9.48 -8.69 -8.30
C THR A 262 10.33 -7.45 -8.56
N VAL A 263 10.89 -6.86 -7.50
CA VAL A 263 11.74 -5.65 -7.59
C VAL A 263 13.04 -5.94 -8.35
N ALA A 264 13.57 -7.16 -8.26
CA ALA A 264 14.81 -7.54 -8.90
C ALA A 264 14.67 -7.96 -10.38
N GLN A 265 13.45 -8.26 -10.87
CA GLN A 265 13.22 -8.74 -12.24
C GLN A 265 13.84 -7.84 -13.33
N THR A 266 13.89 -6.53 -13.12
CA THR A 266 14.40 -5.57 -14.11
C THR A 266 15.87 -5.19 -13.90
N SER A 267 16.48 -5.64 -12.80
CA SER A 267 17.85 -5.29 -12.38
C SER A 267 18.90 -6.10 -13.14
N SER A 268 18.74 -6.30 -14.45
CA SER A 268 19.69 -7.06 -15.24
C SER A 268 21.06 -6.37 -15.31
N SER A 269 22.11 -7.13 -15.62
CA SER A 269 23.47 -6.60 -15.73
C SER A 269 23.60 -5.55 -16.83
N PHE A 270 22.99 -5.78 -18.00
CA PHE A 270 23.02 -4.86 -19.14
C PHE A 270 22.31 -3.53 -18.84
N GLU A 271 21.21 -3.56 -18.09
CA GLU A 271 20.55 -2.33 -17.62
C GLU A 271 21.42 -1.60 -16.58
N SER A 272 21.94 -2.34 -15.59
CA SER A 272 22.69 -1.77 -14.46
C SER A 272 23.96 -1.03 -14.91
N TRP A 273 24.70 -1.56 -15.90
CA TRP A 273 25.89 -0.90 -16.45
C TRP A 273 25.61 0.46 -17.11
N ARG A 274 24.38 0.69 -17.56
CA ARG A 274 23.92 1.95 -18.16
C ARG A 274 23.34 2.93 -17.13
N GLY A 275 23.27 2.52 -15.87
CA GLY A 275 22.54 3.25 -14.83
C GLY A 275 21.02 3.09 -14.96
N LEU A 276 20.54 2.00 -15.56
CA LEU A 276 19.14 1.63 -15.64
C LEU A 276 18.82 0.47 -14.66
N GLY A 277 17.62 -0.12 -14.74
CA GLY A 277 17.21 -1.27 -13.91
C GLY A 277 16.27 -0.95 -12.75
N LYS A 278 15.73 0.28 -12.66
CA LYS A 278 14.67 0.61 -11.71
C LYS A 278 13.37 -0.07 -12.16
N TRP A 279 12.80 -0.95 -11.33
CA TRP A 279 11.61 -1.74 -11.70
C TRP A 279 10.39 -0.92 -12.11
N LEU A 280 10.10 0.19 -11.41
CA LEU A 280 9.03 1.12 -11.76
C LEU A 280 9.15 1.74 -13.17
N THR A 281 10.30 1.60 -13.83
CA THR A 281 10.47 2.04 -15.21
C THR A 281 9.85 1.06 -16.22
N TYR A 282 9.83 -0.22 -15.87
CA TYR A 282 9.35 -1.32 -16.73
C TYR A 282 8.01 -1.87 -16.26
N TYR A 283 7.59 -1.50 -15.05
CA TYR A 283 6.30 -1.82 -14.47
C TYR A 283 5.19 -0.92 -15.03
N GLY A 284 3.96 -1.43 -15.05
CA GLY A 284 2.77 -0.75 -15.55
C GLY A 284 1.49 -1.39 -15.03
N TRP A 285 0.40 -0.64 -15.04
CA TRP A 285 -0.95 -1.12 -14.72
C TRP A 285 -1.71 -1.35 -16.03
N GLY A 286 -2.25 -2.54 -16.24
CA GLY A 286 -2.89 -2.90 -17.52
C GLY A 286 -1.95 -2.72 -18.73
N ALA A 287 -2.41 -1.99 -19.76
CA ALA A 287 -1.68 -1.80 -21.01
C ALA A 287 -0.67 -0.63 -21.02
N GLN A 288 -0.53 0.12 -19.91
CA GLN A 288 0.33 1.32 -19.84
C GLN A 288 1.46 1.19 -18.81
N THR A 289 2.67 1.64 -19.16
CA THR A 289 3.82 1.67 -18.24
C THR A 289 3.83 2.92 -17.37
N GLU A 290 4.42 2.83 -16.17
CA GLU A 290 4.56 3.93 -15.20
C GLU A 290 5.49 5.07 -15.64
N ALA A 291 6.35 4.79 -16.63
CA ALA A 291 7.27 5.76 -17.23
C ALA A 291 7.40 5.55 -18.75
N PRO A 292 6.37 5.88 -19.55
CA PRO A 292 6.38 5.65 -21.00
C PRO A 292 7.59 6.26 -21.72
N SER A 293 8.06 7.44 -21.32
CA SER A 293 9.25 8.07 -21.90
C SER A 293 10.52 7.25 -21.73
N ALA A 294 10.58 6.38 -20.73
CA ALA A 294 11.74 5.53 -20.49
C ALA A 294 11.78 4.31 -21.43
N SER A 295 10.67 3.96 -22.10
CA SER A 295 10.65 2.94 -23.17
C SER A 295 11.66 3.27 -24.28
N PHE A 296 11.98 4.55 -24.48
CA PHE A 296 12.99 5.03 -25.41
C PHE A 296 14.38 4.42 -25.16
N TYR A 297 14.73 4.08 -23.92
CA TYR A 297 16.03 3.48 -23.56
C TYR A 297 16.13 1.98 -23.87
N VAL A 298 15.02 1.33 -24.21
CA VAL A 298 14.95 -0.11 -24.50
C VAL A 298 14.43 -0.44 -25.91
N THR A 299 13.70 0.46 -26.54
CA THR A 299 13.09 0.24 -27.86
C THR A 299 13.92 0.83 -29.01
N HIS A 300 14.66 1.92 -28.80
CA HIS A 300 15.38 2.60 -29.88
C HIS A 300 16.87 2.22 -29.94
N PRO A 301 17.35 1.55 -31.02
CA PRO A 301 18.73 1.06 -31.11
C PRO A 301 19.80 2.14 -30.97
N ALA A 302 19.59 3.33 -31.56
CA ALA A 302 20.55 4.43 -31.50
C ALA A 302 20.73 4.97 -30.07
N VAL A 303 19.66 4.95 -29.27
CA VAL A 303 19.66 5.41 -27.88
C VAL A 303 20.38 4.40 -27.01
N ILE A 304 20.10 3.11 -27.20
CA ILE A 304 20.80 2.03 -26.52
C ILE A 304 22.30 2.17 -26.75
N VAL A 305 22.74 2.32 -28.00
CA VAL A 305 24.16 2.54 -28.33
C VAL A 305 24.70 3.81 -27.69
N ALA A 306 23.97 4.93 -27.75
CA ALA A 306 24.37 6.20 -27.15
C ALA A 306 24.61 6.09 -25.63
N THR A 307 23.77 5.34 -24.90
CA THR A 307 23.92 5.13 -23.45
C THR A 307 25.20 4.37 -23.07
N PHE A 308 25.75 3.55 -23.98
CA PHE A 308 27.02 2.84 -23.76
C PHE A 308 28.26 3.70 -24.03
N VAL A 309 28.15 4.85 -24.70
CA VAL A 309 29.31 5.68 -25.07
C VAL A 309 30.05 6.19 -23.83
N ALA A 310 29.33 6.65 -22.80
CA ALA A 310 29.95 7.09 -21.55
C ALA A 310 30.68 5.95 -20.84
N LEU A 311 30.09 4.74 -20.81
CA LEU A 311 30.73 3.55 -20.25
C LEU A 311 31.96 3.13 -21.05
N ALA A 312 31.90 3.16 -22.38
CA ALA A 312 33.04 2.85 -23.24
C ALA A 312 34.21 3.81 -22.98
N LEU A 313 33.94 5.11 -22.81
CA LEU A 313 34.95 6.10 -22.43
C LEU A 313 35.52 5.83 -21.03
N ALA A 314 34.68 5.38 -20.08
CA ALA A 314 35.13 5.00 -18.76
C ALA A 314 36.12 3.81 -18.83
N ILE A 315 35.83 2.80 -19.65
CA ILE A 315 36.72 1.67 -19.91
C ILE A 315 38.03 2.13 -20.57
N ILE A 316 37.95 3.00 -21.59
CA ILE A 316 39.14 3.61 -22.22
C ILE A 316 40.00 4.32 -21.17
N ALA A 317 39.39 5.06 -20.24
CA ALA A 317 40.11 5.78 -19.20
C ALA A 317 40.84 4.85 -18.21
N LEU A 318 40.28 3.67 -17.93
CA LEU A 318 40.88 2.63 -17.10
C LEU A 318 42.05 1.94 -17.82
N GLY A 319 41.91 1.67 -19.13
CA GLY A 319 43.01 1.14 -19.95
C GLY A 319 44.12 2.16 -20.23
N TRP A 320 43.80 3.47 -20.24
CA TRP A 320 44.75 4.52 -20.58
C TRP A 320 45.47 5.11 -19.36
N LYS A 321 46.60 4.52 -18.96
CA LYS A 321 47.40 4.93 -17.78
C LYS A 321 46.58 4.91 -16.49
N LEU A 322 46.47 3.72 -15.89
CA LEU A 322 45.72 3.51 -14.65
C LEU A 322 46.38 4.20 -13.45
N THR A 323 45.94 5.43 -13.16
CA THR A 323 46.31 6.13 -11.91
C THR A 323 45.54 5.52 -10.74
N PRO A 324 46.05 5.59 -9.50
CA PRO A 324 45.35 5.10 -8.30
C PRO A 324 43.87 5.51 -8.27
N LEU A 325 43.58 6.82 -8.28
CA LEU A 325 42.20 7.31 -8.23
C LEU A 325 41.27 6.75 -9.30
N ARG A 326 41.77 6.50 -10.52
CA ARG A 326 40.96 5.88 -11.58
C ARG A 326 40.64 4.43 -11.25
N ARG A 327 41.58 3.70 -10.65
CA ARG A 327 41.35 2.37 -10.10
C ARG A 327 40.26 2.40 -9.03
N THR A 328 40.29 3.37 -8.11
CA THR A 328 39.22 3.52 -7.10
C THR A 328 37.85 3.76 -7.73
N TRP A 329 37.74 4.68 -8.69
CA TRP A 329 36.49 4.89 -9.42
C TRP A 329 36.04 3.62 -10.17
N GLY A 330 36.97 2.86 -10.75
CA GLY A 330 36.68 1.58 -11.39
C GLY A 330 36.17 0.51 -10.41
N ILE A 331 36.79 0.39 -9.23
CA ILE A 331 36.34 -0.56 -8.18
C ILE A 331 34.95 -0.17 -7.67
N LEU A 332 34.72 1.11 -7.40
CA LEU A 332 33.42 1.61 -6.96
C LEU A 332 32.34 1.42 -8.03
N LEU A 333 32.67 1.60 -9.30
CA LEU A 333 31.78 1.32 -10.43
C LEU A 333 31.37 -0.15 -10.47
N VAL A 334 32.34 -1.07 -10.48
CA VAL A 334 32.06 -2.52 -10.52
C VAL A 334 31.26 -2.96 -9.30
N GLY A 335 31.67 -2.55 -8.09
CA GLY A 335 30.97 -2.91 -6.86
C GLY A 335 29.54 -2.39 -6.81
N SER A 336 29.31 -1.17 -7.30
CA SER A 336 27.98 -0.59 -7.41
C SER A 336 27.08 -1.29 -8.42
N VAL A 337 27.62 -1.67 -9.58
CA VAL A 337 26.86 -2.47 -10.56
C VAL A 337 26.51 -3.85 -10.00
N VAL A 338 27.42 -4.50 -9.27
CA VAL A 338 27.12 -5.78 -8.59
C VAL A 338 25.98 -5.61 -7.57
N VAL A 339 26.01 -4.54 -6.79
CA VAL A 339 24.91 -4.21 -5.87
C VAL A 339 23.62 -3.97 -6.65
N MET A 340 23.64 -3.14 -7.70
CA MET A 340 22.45 -2.83 -8.52
C MET A 340 21.81 -4.10 -9.09
N VAL A 341 22.61 -5.04 -9.60
CA VAL A 341 22.10 -6.34 -10.08
C VAL A 341 21.39 -7.11 -8.97
N GLY A 342 21.94 -7.08 -7.75
CA GLY A 342 21.25 -7.53 -6.55
C GLY A 342 20.78 -8.98 -6.65
N ALA A 343 19.50 -9.21 -6.33
CA ALA A 343 18.84 -10.51 -6.36
C ALA A 343 18.29 -10.90 -7.75
N HIS A 344 18.72 -10.27 -8.85
CA HIS A 344 18.22 -10.61 -10.18
C HIS A 344 18.59 -12.04 -10.59
N SER A 345 17.58 -12.87 -10.88
CA SER A 345 17.70 -14.29 -11.25
C SER A 345 18.49 -15.12 -10.23
N PRO A 346 17.99 -15.28 -8.99
CA PRO A 346 18.73 -15.90 -7.89
C PRO A 346 19.08 -17.38 -8.15
N GLN A 347 18.28 -18.08 -8.93
CA GLN A 347 18.54 -19.48 -9.32
C GLN A 347 19.71 -19.63 -10.30
N GLN A 348 20.14 -18.54 -10.96
CA GLN A 348 21.19 -18.54 -11.99
C GLN A 348 22.52 -17.97 -11.51
N SER A 349 22.58 -17.36 -10.31
CA SER A 349 23.77 -16.67 -9.80
C SER A 349 23.91 -16.83 -8.29
N PRO A 350 25.05 -17.34 -7.78
CA PRO A 350 25.30 -17.45 -6.34
C PRO A 350 25.26 -16.11 -5.61
N ILE A 351 25.64 -15.01 -6.29
CA ILE A 351 25.57 -13.66 -5.71
C ILE A 351 24.11 -13.24 -5.56
N ALA A 352 23.27 -13.49 -6.57
CA ALA A 352 21.86 -13.15 -6.51
C ALA A 352 21.13 -13.99 -5.46
N GLY A 353 21.43 -15.29 -5.37
CA GLY A 353 20.94 -16.15 -4.29
C GLY A 353 21.37 -15.69 -2.89
N ALA A 354 22.57 -15.13 -2.74
CA ALA A 354 23.00 -14.54 -1.46
C ALA A 354 22.22 -13.28 -1.09
N PHE A 355 21.95 -12.38 -2.06
CA PHE A 355 21.12 -11.19 -1.83
C PHE A 355 19.69 -11.58 -1.45
N ASP A 356 19.09 -12.50 -2.19
CA ASP A 356 17.75 -13.01 -1.92
C ASP A 356 17.66 -13.63 -0.51
N TRP A 357 18.61 -14.50 -0.16
CA TRP A 357 18.70 -15.07 1.18
C TRP A 357 18.83 -13.99 2.26
N ILE A 358 19.69 -12.98 2.06
CA ILE A 358 19.85 -11.87 3.01
C ILE A 358 18.51 -11.16 3.21
N PHE A 359 17.85 -10.75 2.13
CA PHE A 359 16.59 -9.99 2.19
C PHE A 359 15.47 -10.74 2.89
N ASN A 360 15.42 -12.07 2.72
CA ASN A 360 14.39 -12.92 3.30
C ASN A 360 14.71 -13.38 4.74
N ASN A 361 15.99 -13.41 5.15
CA ASN A 361 16.41 -14.02 6.43
C ASN A 361 17.06 -13.06 7.43
N VAL A 362 17.54 -11.88 7.01
CA VAL A 362 18.23 -10.92 7.88
C VAL A 362 17.32 -9.75 8.21
N GLY A 363 17.00 -9.58 9.50
CA GLY A 363 16.12 -8.50 9.99
C GLY A 363 16.57 -7.10 9.53
N GLY A 364 15.61 -6.31 9.03
CA GLY A 364 15.83 -4.95 8.51
C GLY A 364 16.51 -4.87 7.14
N SER A 365 17.04 -5.97 6.60
CA SER A 365 17.70 -5.97 5.29
C SER A 365 16.72 -5.84 4.12
N ALA A 366 15.45 -6.23 4.31
CA ALA A 366 14.38 -6.05 3.33
C ALA A 366 14.27 -4.59 2.86
N ALA A 367 14.55 -3.59 3.72
CA ALA A 367 14.56 -2.18 3.34
C ALA A 367 15.57 -1.82 2.23
N PHE A 368 16.54 -2.70 1.96
CA PHE A 368 17.58 -2.53 0.93
C PHE A 368 17.33 -3.35 -0.34
N ARG A 369 16.22 -4.09 -0.45
CA ARG A 369 15.88 -4.94 -1.62
C ARG A 369 15.81 -4.20 -2.94
N THR A 370 15.46 -2.91 -2.91
CA THR A 370 15.51 -2.01 -4.06
C THR A 370 16.96 -1.61 -4.36
N THR A 371 17.75 -2.54 -4.91
CA THR A 371 19.19 -2.40 -5.06
C THR A 371 19.65 -1.35 -6.07
N TYR A 372 18.77 -0.92 -6.99
CA TYR A 372 19.05 0.18 -7.92
C TYR A 372 19.43 1.50 -7.19
N LYS A 373 19.05 1.66 -5.92
CA LYS A 373 19.48 2.78 -5.06
C LYS A 373 20.99 2.84 -4.88
N GLY A 374 21.72 1.75 -5.15
CA GLY A 374 23.18 1.71 -5.21
C GLY A 374 23.80 2.36 -6.44
N GLY A 375 23.02 2.69 -7.47
CA GLY A 375 23.50 3.28 -8.73
C GLY A 375 24.11 4.69 -8.73
N PRO A 376 23.87 5.59 -7.73
CA PRO A 376 24.43 6.93 -7.73
C PRO A 376 25.96 6.95 -7.84
N ILE A 377 26.65 6.01 -7.19
CA ILE A 377 28.11 5.92 -7.25
C ILE A 377 28.62 5.33 -8.58
N ALA A 378 27.90 4.37 -9.19
CA ALA A 378 28.23 3.88 -10.53
C ALA A 378 28.18 5.01 -11.56
N VAL A 379 27.11 5.80 -11.54
CA VAL A 379 26.91 6.90 -12.50
C VAL A 379 27.90 8.04 -12.26
N LEU A 380 28.25 8.33 -11.00
CA LEU A 380 29.31 9.30 -10.68
C LEU A 380 30.68 8.81 -11.18
N ALA A 381 31.00 7.53 -10.97
CA ALA A 381 32.22 6.92 -11.45
C ALA A 381 32.29 6.93 -12.99
N ILE A 382 31.19 6.60 -13.68
CA ILE A 382 31.08 6.70 -15.14
C ILE A 382 31.31 8.14 -15.57
N ALA A 383 30.66 9.14 -14.97
CA ALA A 383 30.84 10.55 -15.35
C ALA A 383 32.32 10.99 -15.23
N PHE A 384 33.01 10.59 -14.16
CA PHE A 384 34.40 10.97 -13.90
C PHE A 384 35.38 10.23 -14.82
N LEU A 385 35.19 8.92 -14.99
CA LEU A 385 36.00 8.10 -15.88
C LEU A 385 35.76 8.46 -17.34
N ALA A 386 34.51 8.70 -17.76
CA ALA A 386 34.17 9.14 -19.11
C ALA A 386 34.78 10.51 -19.43
N THR A 387 34.81 11.43 -18.46
CA THR A 387 35.54 12.71 -18.61
C THR A 387 37.04 12.48 -18.81
N CYS A 388 37.65 11.56 -18.04
CA CYS A 388 39.04 11.15 -18.25
C CYS A 388 39.26 10.48 -19.62
N GLY A 389 38.32 9.64 -20.07
CA GLY A 389 38.37 8.93 -21.35
C GLY A 389 38.19 9.88 -22.53
N THR A 390 37.39 10.93 -22.38
CA THR A 390 37.26 12.01 -23.36
C THR A 390 38.60 12.75 -23.53
N ILE A 391 39.26 13.06 -22.41
CA ILE A 391 40.62 13.64 -22.42
C ILE A 391 41.60 12.68 -23.11
N ALA A 392 41.46 11.36 -22.87
CA ALA A 392 42.25 10.30 -23.49
C ALA A 392 42.12 10.27 -25.00
N ALA A 393 40.87 10.15 -25.47
CA ALA A 393 40.54 10.09 -26.88
C ALA A 393 41.05 11.33 -27.61
N LEU A 394 40.81 12.53 -27.08
CA LEU A 394 41.27 13.77 -27.69
C LEU A 394 42.80 13.91 -27.69
N ALA A 395 43.48 13.45 -26.64
CA ALA A 395 44.94 13.43 -26.60
C ALA A 395 45.51 12.45 -27.63
N TRP A 396 44.92 11.25 -27.73
CA TRP A 396 45.31 10.24 -28.70
C TRP A 396 45.08 10.70 -30.15
N ILE A 397 43.92 11.28 -30.46
CA ILE A 397 43.62 11.84 -31.80
C ILE A 397 44.65 12.92 -32.18
N ARG A 398 45.04 13.78 -31.22
CA ARG A 398 46.06 14.82 -31.46
C ARG A 398 47.42 14.25 -31.84
N THR A 399 47.78 13.09 -31.30
CA THR A 399 49.07 12.44 -31.56
C THR A 399 49.04 11.46 -32.73
N ALA A 400 47.91 10.78 -32.97
CA ALA A 400 47.79 9.70 -33.95
C ALA A 400 47.39 10.19 -35.35
N VAL A 401 46.76 11.37 -35.47
CA VAL A 401 46.34 11.93 -36.76
C VAL A 401 47.29 13.07 -37.16
N GLU A 402 48.19 12.78 -38.11
CA GLU A 402 49.25 13.71 -38.55
C GLU A 402 48.69 14.90 -39.35
N SER A 403 47.72 14.66 -40.24
CA SER A 403 47.11 15.71 -41.07
C SER A 403 46.24 16.65 -40.23
N SER A 404 46.49 17.95 -40.33
CA SER A 404 45.77 18.98 -39.57
C SER A 404 44.27 19.05 -39.93
N GLU A 405 43.92 18.85 -41.20
CA GLU A 405 42.54 18.83 -41.69
C GLU A 405 41.80 17.56 -41.24
N LYS A 406 42.38 16.37 -41.46
CA LYS A 406 41.80 15.10 -40.98
C LYS A 406 41.64 15.11 -39.46
N ARG A 407 42.59 15.68 -38.73
CA ARG A 407 42.50 15.85 -37.27
C ARG A 407 41.33 16.72 -36.86
N ARG A 408 41.09 17.85 -37.55
CA ARG A 408 39.92 18.71 -37.28
C ARG A 408 38.61 17.95 -37.51
N LEU A 409 38.52 17.20 -38.62
CA LEU A 409 37.35 16.38 -38.94
C LEU A 409 37.10 15.27 -37.90
N VAL A 410 38.13 14.52 -37.51
CA VAL A 410 38.02 13.44 -36.51
C VAL A 410 37.67 14.00 -35.12
N VAL A 411 38.26 15.13 -34.72
CA VAL A 411 37.89 15.81 -33.46
C VAL A 411 36.45 16.29 -33.50
N ALA A 412 36.03 16.93 -34.61
CA ALA A 412 34.65 17.38 -34.77
C ALA A 412 33.65 16.21 -34.74
N GLY A 413 33.95 15.12 -35.46
CA GLY A 413 33.13 13.89 -35.44
C GLY A 413 33.06 13.25 -34.05
N THR A 414 34.18 13.21 -33.33
CA THR A 414 34.22 12.70 -31.94
C THR A 414 33.37 13.57 -31.02
N LEU A 415 33.54 14.90 -31.06
CA LEU A 415 32.74 15.83 -30.26
C LEU A 415 31.25 15.76 -30.62
N PHE A 416 30.92 15.54 -31.90
CA PHE A 416 29.55 15.34 -32.35
C PHE A 416 28.95 14.06 -31.77
N VAL A 417 29.67 12.93 -31.81
CA VAL A 417 29.22 11.67 -31.20
C VAL A 417 29.06 11.81 -29.68
N LEU A 418 30.01 12.47 -29.01
CA LEU A 418 29.92 12.71 -27.56
C LEU A 418 28.73 13.59 -27.19
N PHE A 419 28.54 14.71 -27.90
CA PHE A 419 27.42 15.62 -27.67
C PHE A 419 26.08 14.95 -28.01
N GLY A 420 26.00 14.27 -29.17
CA GLY A 420 24.82 13.51 -29.58
C GLY A 420 24.47 12.42 -28.57
N SER A 421 25.46 11.68 -28.07
CA SER A 421 25.22 10.63 -27.06
C SER A 421 24.74 11.21 -25.73
N PHE A 422 25.30 12.35 -25.31
CA PHE A 422 24.83 13.08 -24.13
C PHE A 422 23.37 13.54 -24.30
N VAL A 423 23.05 14.18 -25.43
CA VAL A 423 21.70 14.66 -25.74
C VAL A 423 20.71 13.50 -25.78
N LEU A 424 21.03 12.39 -26.45
CA LEU A 424 20.18 11.20 -26.51
C LEU A 424 19.99 10.54 -25.14
N SER A 425 21.04 10.49 -24.31
CA SER A 425 20.97 9.91 -22.97
C SER A 425 20.15 10.75 -21.98
N ALA A 426 20.10 12.07 -22.18
CA ALA A 426 19.35 13.01 -21.36
C ALA A 426 18.03 13.47 -22.02
N LEU A 427 17.68 12.91 -23.18
CA LEU A 427 16.62 13.42 -24.04
C LEU A 427 15.28 13.58 -23.33
N PRO A 428 14.82 12.62 -22.49
CA PRO A 428 13.55 12.77 -21.80
C PRO A 428 13.49 13.95 -20.82
N LEU A 429 14.62 14.35 -20.24
CA LEU A 429 14.70 15.56 -19.41
C LEU A 429 14.76 16.83 -20.28
N LEU A 430 15.51 16.78 -21.39
CA LEU A 430 15.72 17.93 -22.27
C LEU A 430 14.48 18.30 -23.09
N GLN A 431 13.63 17.33 -23.40
CA GLN A 431 12.36 17.53 -24.13
C GLN A 431 11.15 17.66 -23.19
N GLY A 432 11.33 17.46 -21.89
CA GLY A 432 10.24 17.45 -20.92
C GLY A 432 9.34 16.21 -20.98
N SER A 433 9.61 15.21 -21.83
CA SER A 433 8.78 14.00 -21.91
C SER A 433 8.83 13.14 -20.65
N ARG A 434 9.91 13.21 -19.86
CA ARG A 434 9.92 12.58 -18.53
C ARG A 434 8.87 13.18 -17.59
N LEU A 435 8.54 14.45 -17.79
CA LEU A 435 7.49 15.14 -17.05
C LEU A 435 6.12 14.77 -17.61
N SER A 436 6.01 14.54 -18.93
CA SER A 436 4.76 14.12 -19.59
C SER A 436 4.21 12.79 -19.08
N ASP A 437 5.08 11.83 -18.75
CA ASP A 437 4.71 10.52 -18.16
C ASP A 437 3.90 10.63 -16.85
N ARG A 438 4.07 11.75 -16.16
CA ARG A 438 3.56 11.96 -14.80
C ARG A 438 2.79 13.27 -14.66
N LEU A 439 2.23 13.77 -15.76
CA LEU A 439 1.33 14.91 -15.66
C LEU A 439 0.03 14.47 -15.01
N SER A 440 -0.37 15.23 -14.00
CA SER A 440 -1.76 15.32 -13.59
C SER A 440 -2.39 16.46 -14.38
N GLN A 441 -3.49 16.23 -15.11
CA GLN A 441 -4.19 17.35 -15.72
C GLN A 441 -4.88 18.20 -14.64
N ALA A 442 -4.90 19.52 -14.89
CA ALA A 442 -5.65 20.59 -14.25
C ALA A 442 -5.28 21.01 -12.81
N ASP A 443 -5.33 22.33 -12.60
CA ASP A 443 -5.58 22.93 -11.30
C ASP A 443 -6.80 22.25 -10.65
N ILE A 444 -6.76 22.06 -9.34
CA ILE A 444 -7.85 21.45 -8.58
C ILE A 444 -9.15 22.20 -8.89
N PRO A 445 -10.21 21.52 -9.38
CA PRO A 445 -11.46 22.17 -9.73
C PRO A 445 -12.06 22.98 -8.58
N ASP A 446 -12.77 24.06 -8.92
CA ASP A 446 -13.33 24.97 -7.92
C ASP A 446 -14.25 24.27 -6.91
N TYR A 447 -14.99 23.23 -7.32
CA TYR A 447 -15.86 22.47 -6.42
C TYR A 447 -15.09 21.71 -5.32
N TRP A 448 -13.84 21.31 -5.57
CA TRP A 448 -12.97 20.74 -4.54
C TRP A 448 -12.52 21.81 -3.56
N ASN A 449 -12.20 23.01 -4.04
CA ASN A 449 -11.88 24.14 -3.16
C ASN A 449 -13.10 24.52 -2.30
N GLU A 450 -14.30 24.58 -2.88
CA GLU A 450 -15.55 24.80 -2.14
C GLU A 450 -15.80 23.71 -1.06
N ALA A 451 -15.50 22.45 -1.38
CA ALA A 451 -15.60 21.36 -0.42
C ALA A 451 -14.61 21.53 0.74
N PHE A 452 -13.34 21.85 0.45
CA PHE A 452 -12.34 22.10 1.50
C PHE A 452 -12.68 23.31 2.36
N ASP A 453 -13.15 24.41 1.77
CA ASP A 453 -13.64 25.59 2.48
C ASP A 453 -14.80 25.24 3.44
N TRP A 454 -15.70 24.33 3.02
CA TRP A 454 -16.76 23.82 3.89
C TRP A 454 -16.19 23.01 5.07
N PHE A 455 -15.19 22.16 4.81
CA PHE A 455 -14.52 21.37 5.85
C PHE A 455 -13.66 22.21 6.81
N GLU A 456 -13.30 23.46 6.49
CA GLU A 456 -12.69 24.37 7.47
C GLU A 456 -13.62 24.65 8.66
N SER A 457 -14.94 24.55 8.46
CA SER A 457 -15.93 24.72 9.53
C SER A 457 -16.16 23.47 10.38
N VAL A 458 -15.69 22.30 9.91
CA VAL A 458 -15.81 21.03 10.60
C VAL A 458 -14.73 20.91 11.67
N PRO A 459 -15.07 20.53 12.93
CA PRO A 459 -14.07 20.33 13.97
C PRO A 459 -12.95 19.37 13.55
N ALA A 460 -11.69 19.74 13.80
CA ALA A 460 -10.53 18.92 13.47
C ALA A 460 -10.48 17.56 14.23
N THR A 461 -11.28 17.42 15.28
CA THR A 461 -11.43 16.16 16.04
C THR A 461 -12.42 15.19 15.40
N ASP A 462 -13.30 15.69 14.52
CA ASP A 462 -14.25 14.83 13.81
C ASP A 462 -13.51 13.94 12.81
N ARG A 463 -14.10 12.77 12.56
CA ARG A 463 -13.60 11.79 11.60
C ARG A 463 -14.45 11.77 10.34
N VAL A 464 -13.79 11.87 9.20
CA VAL A 464 -14.35 11.83 7.86
C VAL A 464 -13.92 10.53 7.17
N LEU A 465 -14.86 9.69 6.76
CA LEU A 465 -14.58 8.56 5.90
C LEU A 465 -14.71 9.01 4.44
N VAL A 466 -13.68 8.76 3.64
CA VAL A 466 -13.72 9.03 2.20
C VAL A 466 -14.05 7.76 1.44
N LEU A 467 -15.07 7.82 0.59
CA LEU A 467 -15.50 6.74 -0.27
C LEU A 467 -15.69 7.23 -1.73
N PRO A 468 -15.59 6.35 -2.72
CA PRO A 468 -14.82 5.12 -2.62
C PRO A 468 -13.33 5.44 -2.44
N ALA A 469 -12.60 4.51 -1.83
CA ALA A 469 -11.17 4.62 -1.64
C ALA A 469 -10.41 4.40 -2.95
N THR A 470 -9.30 5.12 -3.11
CA THR A 470 -8.39 4.97 -4.25
C THR A 470 -6.96 4.98 -3.77
N SER A 471 -6.17 3.94 -4.06
CA SER A 471 -4.75 3.92 -3.65
C SER A 471 -3.87 4.83 -4.51
N GLN A 472 -4.35 5.19 -5.70
CA GLN A 472 -3.79 6.26 -6.53
C GLN A 472 -4.95 7.13 -7.03
N ALA A 473 -5.19 8.26 -6.37
CA ALA A 473 -6.32 9.12 -6.70
C ALA A 473 -6.25 9.58 -8.16
N THR A 474 -7.17 9.03 -8.95
CA THR A 474 -7.30 9.26 -10.39
C THR A 474 -8.73 9.69 -10.65
N TYR A 475 -8.87 10.99 -10.87
CA TYR A 475 -10.11 11.67 -11.14
C TYR A 475 -10.26 11.88 -12.66
N GLN A 476 -11.48 12.16 -13.08
CA GLN A 476 -11.79 12.49 -14.48
C GLN A 476 -11.02 13.73 -14.98
N TRP A 477 -10.67 14.65 -14.07
CA TRP A 477 -9.90 15.85 -14.39
C TRP A 477 -8.37 15.66 -14.29
N GLY A 478 -7.87 14.62 -13.62
CA GLY A 478 -6.44 14.40 -13.39
C GLY A 478 -6.10 13.36 -12.32
N SER A 479 -4.82 13.00 -12.20
CA SER A 479 -4.33 12.01 -11.22
C SER A 479 -3.22 12.59 -10.35
N ILE A 480 -3.31 12.49 -9.02
CA ILE A 480 -2.33 13.11 -8.10
C ILE A 480 -1.38 12.10 -7.42
N ASN A 481 -1.49 10.80 -7.72
CA ASN A 481 -0.67 9.68 -7.22
C ASN A 481 -0.68 9.44 -5.69
N ASP A 482 -1.13 10.41 -4.91
CA ASP A 482 -1.31 10.39 -3.46
C ASP A 482 -2.77 10.81 -3.16
N THR A 483 -3.02 11.58 -2.10
CA THR A 483 -4.35 12.09 -1.75
C THR A 483 -4.39 13.63 -1.69
N LEU A 484 -5.57 14.22 -1.91
CA LEU A 484 -5.82 15.65 -1.66
C LEU A 484 -5.90 15.96 -0.15
N PHE A 485 -6.31 14.97 0.65
CA PHE A 485 -6.78 15.20 2.01
C PHE A 485 -5.66 15.53 2.99
N ASP A 486 -4.50 14.88 2.87
CA ASP A 486 -3.33 15.16 3.71
C ASP A 486 -2.84 16.62 3.62
N ALA A 487 -3.21 17.34 2.55
CA ALA A 487 -2.83 18.73 2.29
C ALA A 487 -3.94 19.75 2.63
N TYR A 488 -5.21 19.40 2.40
CA TYR A 488 -6.32 20.38 2.46
C TYR A 488 -7.39 20.06 3.50
N MET A 489 -7.43 18.84 4.06
CA MET A 489 -8.39 18.50 5.11
C MET A 489 -7.84 18.87 6.49
N SER A 490 -8.67 19.56 7.25
CA SER A 490 -8.46 19.80 8.69
C SER A 490 -8.93 18.66 9.60
N PRO A 491 -10.08 17.99 9.36
CA PRO A 491 -10.52 16.86 10.18
C PRO A 491 -9.74 15.57 9.89
N ILE A 492 -9.92 14.57 10.75
CA ILE A 492 -9.28 13.25 10.67
C ILE A 492 -9.87 12.50 9.48
N VAL A 493 -9.03 12.02 8.55
CA VAL A 493 -9.50 11.34 7.34
C VAL A 493 -9.19 9.85 7.38
N LEU A 494 -10.23 9.04 7.25
CA LEU A 494 -10.15 7.60 7.02
C LEU A 494 -10.41 7.28 5.54
N THR A 495 -9.63 6.37 4.99
CA THR A 495 -9.80 5.81 3.64
C THR A 495 -9.12 4.45 3.61
N ALA A 496 -9.65 3.51 2.83
CA ALA A 496 -8.90 2.30 2.52
C ALA A 496 -7.67 2.66 1.68
N SER A 497 -6.56 1.93 1.86
CA SER A 497 -5.29 2.20 1.19
C SER A 497 -4.43 0.95 1.16
N THR A 498 -3.65 0.75 0.09
CA THR A 498 -2.65 -0.34 0.01
C THR A 498 -1.49 -0.18 0.98
N ILE A 499 -1.29 1.05 1.49
CA ILE A 499 -0.33 1.36 2.55
C ILE A 499 -1.11 2.08 3.64
N PRO A 500 -1.76 1.34 4.56
CA PRO A 500 -2.61 1.93 5.58
C PRO A 500 -1.84 2.88 6.50
N SER A 501 -2.45 4.03 6.78
CA SER A 501 -1.99 5.04 7.73
C SER A 501 -2.73 4.94 9.08
N THR A 502 -3.26 3.76 9.41
CA THR A 502 -4.00 3.46 10.64
C THR A 502 -3.50 2.16 11.29
N THR A 503 -4.10 1.80 12.43
CA THR A 503 -3.89 0.52 13.12
C THR A 503 -4.41 -0.66 12.31
N GLY A 504 -4.05 -1.88 12.71
CA GLY A 504 -4.42 -3.08 11.96
C GLY A 504 -5.91 -3.31 11.90
N GLU A 505 -6.58 -3.37 13.03
CA GLU A 505 -8.03 -3.56 13.10
C GLU A 505 -8.80 -2.46 12.35
N LEU A 506 -8.44 -1.19 12.54
CA LEU A 506 -9.15 -0.08 11.90
C LEU A 506 -8.87 -0.02 10.38
N ALA A 507 -7.65 -0.33 9.95
CA ALA A 507 -7.30 -0.40 8.52
C ALA A 507 -8.14 -1.48 7.82
N ASP A 508 -8.17 -2.68 8.39
CA ASP A 508 -8.88 -3.82 7.80
C ASP A 508 -10.40 -3.64 7.88
N ALA A 509 -10.93 -3.02 8.94
CA ALA A 509 -12.34 -2.63 9.03
C ALA A 509 -12.72 -1.61 7.95
N THR A 510 -11.88 -0.58 7.74
CA THR A 510 -12.11 0.46 6.72
C THR A 510 -12.05 -0.15 5.33
N ASN A 511 -11.10 -1.05 5.08
CA ASN A 511 -10.97 -1.78 3.82
C ASN A 511 -12.17 -2.70 3.58
N ALA A 512 -12.58 -3.49 4.57
CA ALA A 512 -13.75 -4.35 4.48
C ALA A 512 -15.02 -3.54 4.17
N PHE A 513 -15.23 -2.41 4.85
CA PHE A 513 -16.40 -1.57 4.60
C PHE A 513 -16.37 -0.89 3.22
N ASP A 514 -15.23 -0.34 2.79
CA ASP A 514 -15.07 0.23 1.45
C ASP A 514 -15.34 -0.84 0.38
N HIS A 515 -14.78 -2.04 0.54
CA HIS A 515 -15.01 -3.15 -0.39
C HIS A 515 -16.49 -3.56 -0.45
N LEU A 516 -17.15 -3.71 0.70
CA LEU A 516 -18.59 -4.01 0.76
C LEU A 516 -19.38 -2.93 0.01
N ILE A 517 -19.29 -1.67 0.43
CA ILE A 517 -20.15 -0.62 -0.13
C ILE A 517 -19.86 -0.30 -1.61
N THR A 518 -18.68 -0.64 -2.14
CA THR A 518 -18.30 -0.34 -3.53
C THR A 518 -18.45 -1.50 -4.51
N ASN A 519 -18.31 -2.76 -4.06
CA ASN A 519 -18.39 -3.95 -4.91
C ASN A 519 -19.56 -4.88 -4.56
N PHE A 520 -19.93 -4.93 -3.29
CA PHE A 520 -20.86 -5.91 -2.75
C PHE A 520 -21.93 -5.18 -1.93
N GLU A 521 -22.87 -4.55 -2.65
CA GLU A 521 -23.93 -3.69 -2.12
C GLU A 521 -24.39 -4.15 -0.73
N ILE A 522 -24.16 -3.29 0.26
CA ILE A 522 -24.50 -3.55 1.66
C ILE A 522 -25.96 -3.15 1.91
N ASP A 523 -26.68 -3.87 2.76
CA ASP A 523 -28.02 -3.43 3.12
C ASP A 523 -27.98 -2.03 3.79
N PRO A 524 -28.90 -1.10 3.43
CA PRO A 524 -28.84 0.27 3.94
C PRO A 524 -28.91 0.38 5.47
N THR A 525 -29.55 -0.58 6.15
CA THR A 525 -29.68 -0.57 7.62
C THR A 525 -28.35 -0.86 8.32
N SER A 526 -27.46 -1.60 7.68
CA SER A 526 -26.14 -1.96 8.19
C SER A 526 -25.09 -0.86 8.09
N VAL A 527 -25.29 0.14 7.23
CA VAL A 527 -24.32 1.22 6.96
C VAL A 527 -24.01 2.05 8.20
N THR A 528 -25.04 2.66 8.81
CA THR A 528 -24.86 3.63 9.91
C THR A 528 -24.22 3.02 11.17
N PRO A 529 -24.57 1.80 11.62
CA PRO A 529 -23.89 1.19 12.76
C PRO A 529 -22.40 0.92 12.51
N ILE A 530 -22.01 0.54 11.29
CA ILE A 530 -20.59 0.35 10.93
C ILE A 530 -19.85 1.69 10.95
N LEU A 531 -20.44 2.74 10.37
CA LEU A 531 -19.87 4.10 10.43
C LEU A 531 -19.67 4.57 11.88
N LYS A 532 -20.62 4.28 12.78
CA LYS A 532 -20.47 4.56 14.22
C LYS A 532 -19.35 3.75 14.85
N TRP A 533 -19.22 2.46 14.53
CA TRP A 533 -18.12 1.64 15.02
C TRP A 533 -16.76 2.22 14.59
N LEU A 534 -16.65 2.68 13.34
CA LEU A 534 -15.47 3.36 12.80
C LEU A 534 -15.25 4.76 13.38
N GLY A 535 -16.12 5.25 14.27
CA GLY A 535 -16.03 6.59 14.85
C GLY A 535 -16.30 7.72 13.85
N VAL A 536 -16.94 7.42 12.72
CA VAL A 536 -17.15 8.35 11.61
C VAL A 536 -18.33 9.28 11.92
N ARG A 537 -18.14 10.57 11.65
CA ARG A 537 -19.19 11.59 11.73
C ARG A 537 -19.61 12.11 10.36
N TRP A 538 -18.69 12.11 9.41
CA TRP A 538 -18.92 12.59 8.05
C TRP A 538 -18.47 11.54 7.04
N VAL A 539 -19.25 11.34 5.99
CA VAL A 539 -18.85 10.52 4.83
C VAL A 539 -18.71 11.45 3.63
N LEU A 540 -17.51 11.52 3.07
CA LEU A 540 -17.22 12.27 1.84
C LEU A 540 -17.23 11.28 0.68
N VAL A 541 -18.09 11.51 -0.31
CA VAL A 541 -18.20 10.70 -1.51
C VAL A 541 -17.55 11.41 -2.70
N GLN A 542 -16.58 10.76 -3.33
CA GLN A 542 -15.85 11.24 -4.51
C GLN A 542 -16.49 10.70 -5.80
N ASN A 543 -17.47 11.40 -6.37
CA ASN A 543 -18.14 10.95 -7.60
C ASN A 543 -17.35 11.29 -8.89
N ASP A 544 -16.30 12.10 -8.78
CA ASP A 544 -15.47 12.54 -9.91
C ASP A 544 -14.24 11.66 -10.18
N ILE A 545 -14.13 10.51 -9.51
CA ILE A 545 -13.16 9.45 -9.84
C ILE A 545 -13.35 8.97 -11.28
N ASP A 546 -12.26 8.55 -11.92
CA ASP A 546 -12.30 8.03 -13.30
C ASP A 546 -12.83 6.57 -13.29
N PRO A 547 -14.02 6.29 -13.86
CA PRO A 547 -14.60 4.95 -13.90
C PRO A 547 -13.78 3.97 -14.73
N LEU A 548 -13.10 4.44 -15.77
CA LEU A 548 -12.25 3.58 -16.61
C LEU A 548 -10.96 3.19 -15.90
N ALA A 549 -10.44 4.10 -15.07
CA ALA A 549 -9.25 3.83 -14.27
C ALA A 549 -9.58 2.93 -13.08
N THR A 550 -10.72 3.13 -12.41
CA THR A 550 -11.04 2.48 -11.12
C THR A 550 -12.01 1.31 -11.22
N GLY A 551 -12.77 1.20 -12.30
CA GLY A 551 -13.88 0.23 -12.43
C GLY A 551 -15.11 0.58 -11.59
N ILE A 552 -15.14 1.76 -10.93
CA ILE A 552 -16.25 2.19 -10.09
C ILE A 552 -17.19 3.09 -10.91
N PRO A 553 -18.51 2.82 -10.94
CA PRO A 553 -19.46 3.67 -11.67
C PRO A 553 -19.58 5.07 -11.04
N MET A 554 -20.10 6.05 -11.80
CA MET A 554 -20.14 7.47 -11.38
C MET A 554 -21.11 7.80 -10.22
N ASP A 555 -22.02 6.90 -9.82
CA ASP A 555 -22.86 7.05 -8.61
C ASP A 555 -22.95 5.69 -7.90
N PRO A 556 -21.84 5.21 -7.30
CA PRO A 556 -21.71 3.83 -6.88
C PRO A 556 -22.34 3.53 -5.51
N LEU A 557 -22.69 4.56 -4.72
CA LEU A 557 -23.04 4.42 -3.30
C LEU A 557 -24.51 4.80 -3.04
N SER A 558 -25.42 4.12 -3.73
CA SER A 558 -26.86 4.40 -3.65
C SER A 558 -27.40 4.16 -2.23
N GLU A 559 -26.78 3.24 -1.51
CA GLU A 559 -27.10 2.77 -0.17
C GLU A 559 -26.94 3.91 0.85
N LEU A 560 -25.97 4.82 0.64
CA LEU A 560 -25.79 5.97 1.50
C LEU A 560 -26.99 6.92 1.48
N ARG A 561 -27.73 6.97 0.36
CA ARG A 561 -28.90 7.86 0.20
C ARG A 561 -30.13 7.30 0.92
N THR A 562 -30.19 5.99 1.13
CA THR A 562 -31.34 5.28 1.74
C THR A 562 -31.05 4.80 3.16
N ALA A 563 -29.78 4.78 3.57
CA ALA A 563 -29.34 4.35 4.90
C ALA A 563 -29.99 5.17 6.04
N PRO A 564 -30.70 4.52 6.96
CA PRO A 564 -31.28 5.19 8.13
C PRO A 564 -30.20 5.85 9.00
N GLY A 565 -30.44 7.09 9.44
CA GLY A 565 -29.49 7.83 10.29
C GLY A 565 -28.33 8.47 9.53
N LEU A 566 -28.37 8.48 8.19
CA LEU A 566 -27.56 9.36 7.35
C LEU A 566 -28.40 10.50 6.78
N SER A 567 -27.81 11.69 6.70
CA SER A 567 -28.42 12.83 6.03
C SER A 567 -27.43 13.53 5.12
N LEU A 568 -27.88 13.95 3.93
CA LEU A 568 -27.05 14.72 3.01
C LEU A 568 -26.83 16.13 3.58
N ALA A 569 -25.57 16.47 3.85
CA ALA A 569 -25.17 17.72 4.49
C ALA A 569 -24.69 18.78 3.48
N ALA A 570 -23.97 18.37 2.43
CA ALA A 570 -23.48 19.26 1.38
C ALA A 570 -23.28 18.52 0.05
N GLN A 571 -23.27 19.29 -1.04
CA GLN A 571 -22.98 18.82 -2.41
C GLN A 571 -22.17 19.89 -3.12
N PHE A 572 -21.14 19.50 -3.88
CA PHE A 572 -20.25 20.41 -4.58
C PHE A 572 -20.04 19.96 -6.03
N GLY A 573 -20.05 20.94 -6.94
CA GLY A 573 -19.91 20.71 -8.38
C GLY A 573 -21.07 19.93 -9.00
N ARG A 574 -21.21 20.01 -10.32
CA ARG A 574 -22.12 19.15 -11.08
C ARG A 574 -21.53 18.75 -12.42
N ASP A 575 -21.79 17.52 -12.85
CA ASP A 575 -21.45 17.04 -14.19
C ASP A 575 -22.44 17.59 -15.24
N SER A 576 -22.26 17.19 -16.52
CA SER A 576 -23.16 17.62 -17.60
C SER A 576 -24.59 17.08 -17.47
N ASN A 577 -24.80 16.02 -16.68
CA ASN A 577 -26.10 15.40 -16.43
C ASN A 577 -26.75 15.90 -15.13
N GLY A 578 -26.05 16.72 -14.35
CA GLY A 578 -26.50 17.31 -13.09
C GLY A 578 -26.16 16.49 -11.84
N TYR A 579 -25.40 15.41 -11.94
CA TYR A 579 -24.90 14.65 -10.79
C TYR A 579 -23.86 15.46 -10.03
N SER A 580 -23.91 15.40 -8.70
CA SER A 580 -22.94 16.08 -7.83
C SER A 580 -21.57 15.43 -7.93
N MET A 581 -20.50 16.24 -7.98
CA MET A 581 -19.13 15.72 -8.08
C MET A 581 -18.58 15.28 -6.72
N VAL A 582 -19.00 15.94 -5.64
CA VAL A 582 -18.64 15.59 -4.26
C VAL A 582 -19.89 15.68 -3.39
N ASP A 583 -20.26 14.59 -2.74
CA ASP A 583 -21.34 14.55 -1.76
C ASP A 583 -20.77 14.42 -0.34
N VAL A 584 -21.39 15.08 0.64
CA VAL A 584 -21.04 14.92 2.07
C VAL A 584 -22.27 14.52 2.86
N PHE A 585 -22.20 13.38 3.53
CA PHE A 585 -23.25 12.88 4.43
C PHE A 585 -22.83 13.04 5.89
N GLN A 586 -23.81 13.34 6.74
CA GLN A 586 -23.66 13.38 8.19
C GLN A 586 -24.23 12.13 8.84
N VAL A 587 -23.48 11.54 9.76
CA VAL A 587 -23.93 10.45 10.63
C VAL A 587 -24.69 11.02 11.83
N GLU A 588 -25.95 10.62 12.00
CA GLU A 588 -26.76 11.02 13.15
C GLU A 588 -26.32 10.31 14.44
N ASN A 589 -26.15 11.07 15.52
CA ASN A 589 -25.67 10.57 16.81
C ASN A 589 -24.36 9.76 16.65
N PRO A 590 -23.27 10.39 16.15
CA PRO A 590 -22.01 9.72 15.94
C PRO A 590 -21.40 9.27 17.26
N THR A 591 -20.48 8.30 17.20
CA THR A 591 -19.74 7.86 18.38
C THR A 591 -18.94 9.02 18.96
N PRO A 592 -19.05 9.29 20.27
CA PRO A 592 -18.28 10.36 20.91
C PRO A 592 -16.79 10.01 20.97
N ASP A 593 -15.92 11.03 21.00
CA ASP A 593 -14.46 10.87 21.13
C ASP A 593 -14.04 9.96 22.29
N ALA A 594 -14.80 9.99 23.40
CA ALA A 594 -14.65 9.07 24.51
C ALA A 594 -16.03 8.57 24.98
N SER A 595 -16.12 7.28 25.28
CA SER A 595 -17.32 6.64 25.81
C SER A 595 -16.99 5.73 26.98
N TYR A 596 -17.97 5.55 27.85
CA TYR A 596 -17.92 4.64 28.98
C TYR A 596 -18.96 3.54 28.84
N SER A 597 -18.54 2.30 29.07
CA SER A 597 -19.41 1.14 29.19
C SER A 597 -19.36 0.60 30.61
N SER A 598 -20.52 0.36 31.21
CA SER A 598 -20.61 -0.28 32.53
C SER A 598 -20.27 -1.78 32.50
N GLY A 599 -20.30 -2.41 31.32
CA GLY A 599 -19.98 -3.83 31.10
C GLY A 599 -18.71 -4.03 30.27
N PRO A 600 -18.15 -5.25 30.24
CA PRO A 600 -17.00 -5.57 29.39
C PRO A 600 -17.32 -5.43 27.89
N PRO A 601 -16.29 -5.24 27.06
CA PRO A 601 -16.44 -5.28 25.61
C PRO A 601 -16.99 -6.63 25.14
N SER A 602 -17.64 -6.61 23.98
CA SER A 602 -18.00 -7.80 23.24
C SER A 602 -16.75 -8.51 22.72
N ILE A 603 -16.70 -9.84 22.85
CA ILE A 603 -15.65 -10.66 22.24
C ILE A 603 -16.20 -11.20 20.91
N VAL A 604 -15.47 -10.98 19.82
CA VAL A 604 -15.84 -11.49 18.49
C VAL A 604 -14.83 -12.54 18.04
N SER A 605 -15.29 -13.77 17.87
CA SER A 605 -14.60 -14.82 17.11
C SER A 605 -14.83 -14.53 15.62
N GLY A 606 -13.79 -13.98 14.99
CA GLY A 606 -13.84 -13.30 13.70
C GLY A 606 -12.76 -12.23 13.60
N GLY A 607 -12.88 -11.33 12.62
CA GLY A 607 -11.95 -10.24 12.38
C GLY A 607 -12.68 -8.93 12.05
N PRO A 608 -11.98 -7.87 11.67
CA PRO A 608 -12.59 -6.57 11.34
C PRO A 608 -13.64 -6.63 10.20
N ASP A 609 -13.58 -7.63 9.34
CA ASP A 609 -14.58 -7.95 8.32
C ASP A 609 -15.90 -8.51 8.89
N SER A 610 -15.96 -8.85 10.19
CA SER A 610 -17.17 -9.28 10.90
C SER A 610 -18.18 -8.16 11.14
N LEU A 611 -17.83 -6.89 10.91
CA LEU A 611 -18.70 -5.75 11.21
C LEU A 611 -20.02 -5.80 10.46
N TYR A 612 -20.03 -6.29 9.22
CA TYR A 612 -21.26 -6.46 8.46
C TYR A 612 -22.19 -7.48 9.12
N ALA A 613 -21.67 -8.67 9.44
CA ALA A 613 -22.46 -9.71 10.10
C ALA A 613 -23.02 -9.26 11.46
N LEU A 614 -22.27 -8.46 12.22
CA LEU A 614 -22.76 -7.87 13.47
C LEU A 614 -23.83 -6.80 13.22
N SER A 615 -23.60 -5.91 12.25
CA SER A 615 -24.53 -4.82 11.90
C SER A 615 -25.86 -5.35 11.39
N ALA A 616 -25.82 -6.25 10.41
CA ALA A 616 -26.98 -6.86 9.77
C ALA A 616 -27.83 -7.73 10.73
N ASN A 617 -27.29 -8.08 11.90
CA ASN A 617 -27.99 -8.80 12.96
C ASN A 617 -28.35 -7.91 14.18
N GLY A 618 -28.15 -6.60 14.07
CA GLY A 618 -28.47 -5.62 15.11
C GLY A 618 -27.60 -5.73 16.36
N LEU A 619 -26.34 -6.16 16.21
CA LEU A 619 -25.41 -6.43 17.31
C LEU A 619 -24.36 -5.32 17.53
N LEU A 620 -24.31 -4.32 16.64
CA LEU A 620 -23.50 -3.10 16.83
C LEU A 620 -24.33 -2.02 17.56
N ASP A 621 -24.44 -2.16 18.88
CA ASP A 621 -25.25 -1.28 19.75
C ASP A 621 -24.46 -0.13 20.40
N GLY A 622 -23.21 0.07 19.97
CA GLY A 622 -22.27 1.03 20.54
C GLY A 622 -21.41 0.48 21.68
N ARG A 623 -21.64 -0.75 22.15
CA ARG A 623 -20.70 -1.43 23.05
C ARG A 623 -19.34 -1.60 22.35
N PRO A 624 -18.22 -1.39 23.06
CA PRO A 624 -16.91 -1.67 22.49
C PRO A 624 -16.75 -3.15 22.14
N THR A 625 -16.05 -3.43 21.04
CA THR A 625 -15.83 -4.76 20.49
C THR A 625 -14.33 -5.05 20.44
N THR A 626 -13.93 -6.26 20.81
CA THR A 626 -12.57 -6.77 20.67
C THR A 626 -12.59 -8.13 19.97
N PHE A 627 -11.52 -8.49 19.26
CA PHE A 627 -11.46 -9.72 18.48
C PHE A 627 -10.71 -10.81 19.24
N LEU A 628 -11.31 -12.00 19.34
CA LEU A 628 -10.76 -13.15 20.05
C LEU A 628 -9.36 -13.58 19.57
N PRO A 629 -9.03 -13.54 18.25
CA PRO A 629 -7.69 -13.87 17.78
C PRO A 629 -6.59 -12.97 18.36
N ASP A 630 -6.91 -11.72 18.69
CA ASP A 630 -5.96 -10.71 19.20
C ASP A 630 -5.82 -10.72 20.73
N LEU A 631 -6.74 -11.41 21.42
CA LEU A 631 -6.67 -11.58 22.87
C LEU A 631 -5.67 -12.67 23.26
N SER A 632 -4.92 -12.45 24.34
CA SER A 632 -4.28 -13.54 25.07
C SER A 632 -5.30 -14.37 25.85
N ASP A 633 -4.98 -15.61 26.20
CA ASP A 633 -5.86 -16.47 27.01
C ASP A 633 -6.23 -15.81 28.36
N ALA A 634 -5.29 -15.11 28.99
CA ALA A 634 -5.55 -14.41 30.23
C ALA A 634 -6.54 -13.24 30.07
N GLN A 635 -6.42 -12.46 28.98
CA GLN A 635 -7.37 -11.39 28.67
C GLN A 635 -8.76 -11.97 28.34
N ALA A 636 -8.81 -13.00 27.51
CA ALA A 636 -10.04 -13.66 27.12
C ALA A 636 -10.79 -14.25 28.33
N SER A 637 -10.12 -15.03 29.17
CA SER A 637 -10.72 -15.57 30.40
C SER A 637 -11.19 -14.46 31.34
N SER A 638 -10.41 -13.39 31.50
CA SER A 638 -10.81 -12.26 32.35
C SER A 638 -12.06 -11.54 31.86
N LEU A 639 -12.23 -11.40 30.55
CA LEU A 639 -13.43 -10.80 29.95
C LEU A 639 -14.65 -11.72 30.07
N VAL A 640 -14.46 -13.03 29.88
CA VAL A 640 -15.52 -14.04 30.10
C VAL A 640 -15.99 -14.02 31.54
N ASP A 641 -15.08 -13.98 32.52
CA ASP A 641 -15.41 -13.89 33.95
C ASP A 641 -16.16 -12.59 34.31
N GLN A 642 -15.97 -11.52 33.54
CA GLN A 642 -16.71 -10.26 33.65
C GLN A 642 -18.09 -10.29 32.98
N GLY A 643 -18.44 -11.39 32.30
CA GLY A 643 -19.71 -11.54 31.58
C GLY A 643 -19.71 -10.92 30.18
N ALA A 644 -18.56 -10.94 29.48
CA ALA A 644 -18.49 -10.48 28.09
C ALA A 644 -19.43 -11.28 27.17
N PRO A 645 -20.29 -10.62 26.39
CA PRO A 645 -21.00 -11.27 25.29
C PRO A 645 -20.00 -11.78 24.26
N ILE A 646 -20.23 -12.99 23.75
CA ILE A 646 -19.34 -13.64 22.79
C ILE A 646 -20.12 -13.88 21.51
N PHE A 647 -19.59 -13.36 20.40
CA PHE A 647 -20.17 -13.48 19.08
C PHE A 647 -19.24 -14.30 18.18
N VAL A 648 -19.77 -15.32 17.52
CA VAL A 648 -19.08 -16.06 16.46
C VAL A 648 -19.66 -15.60 15.13
N THR A 649 -18.79 -15.21 14.21
CA THR A 649 -19.15 -14.64 12.91
C THR A 649 -18.44 -15.35 11.78
N ASP A 650 -18.83 -15.08 10.55
CA ASP A 650 -18.20 -15.53 9.31
C ASP A 650 -17.15 -14.54 8.76
N GLY A 651 -16.62 -13.66 9.61
CA GLY A 651 -15.44 -12.85 9.34
C GLY A 651 -14.13 -13.60 9.62
N SER A 652 -13.00 -12.89 9.63
CA SER A 652 -11.65 -13.46 9.55
C SER A 652 -11.52 -14.41 8.34
N ARG A 653 -12.06 -14.01 7.19
CA ARG A 653 -12.17 -14.86 6.00
C ARG A 653 -10.80 -15.19 5.43
N ARG A 654 -10.54 -16.46 5.11
CA ARG A 654 -9.34 -16.91 4.39
C ARG A 654 -9.43 -16.57 2.91
N VAL A 655 -8.71 -15.54 2.52
CA VAL A 655 -8.68 -15.02 1.15
C VAL A 655 -7.26 -14.65 0.76
N ALA A 656 -6.98 -14.59 -0.54
CA ALA A 656 -5.85 -13.86 -1.07
C ALA A 656 -6.27 -12.41 -1.38
N SER A 657 -5.34 -11.45 -1.30
CA SER A 657 -5.58 -10.05 -1.64
C SER A 657 -4.55 -9.57 -2.65
N ALA A 658 -4.95 -8.82 -3.66
CA ALA A 658 -4.03 -8.17 -4.58
C ALA A 658 -4.50 -6.77 -4.97
N VAL A 659 -3.58 -5.98 -5.50
CA VAL A 659 -3.93 -4.70 -6.10
C VAL A 659 -4.35 -4.98 -7.55
N GLY A 660 -5.64 -4.84 -7.83
CA GLY A 660 -6.19 -5.00 -9.18
C GLY A 660 -5.79 -3.85 -10.11
N ASN A 661 -6.15 -3.97 -11.39
CA ASN A 661 -6.05 -2.85 -12.33
C ASN A 661 -6.79 -1.64 -11.76
N GLY A 662 -6.15 -0.47 -11.74
CA GLY A 662 -6.77 0.75 -11.21
C GLY A 662 -6.45 1.11 -9.77
N SER A 663 -5.52 0.41 -9.11
CA SER A 663 -5.10 0.68 -7.72
C SER A 663 -6.18 0.39 -6.66
N ARG A 664 -7.13 -0.51 -6.95
CA ARG A 664 -8.11 -1.04 -5.99
C ARG A 664 -7.61 -2.32 -5.33
N ILE A 665 -8.08 -2.55 -4.11
CA ILE A 665 -7.78 -3.76 -3.34
C ILE A 665 -8.87 -4.77 -3.70
N GLY A 666 -8.49 -5.90 -4.27
CA GLY A 666 -9.38 -7.02 -4.54
C GLY A 666 -9.05 -8.21 -3.66
N THR A 667 -10.07 -8.98 -3.28
CA THR A 667 -9.97 -10.23 -2.54
C THR A 667 -10.36 -11.41 -3.43
N SER A 668 -9.70 -12.55 -3.26
CA SER A 668 -10.13 -13.80 -3.88
C SER A 668 -11.42 -14.30 -3.24
N PRO A 669 -12.14 -15.23 -3.89
CA PRO A 669 -13.11 -16.06 -3.20
C PRO A 669 -12.52 -16.76 -1.96
N LEU A 670 -13.39 -17.24 -1.08
CA LEU A 670 -13.00 -17.94 0.13
C LEU A 670 -12.16 -19.18 -0.19
N LEU A 671 -11.00 -19.29 0.46
CA LEU A 671 -10.02 -20.36 0.27
C LEU A 671 -10.20 -21.45 1.32
N THR A 672 -9.82 -22.68 0.97
CA THR A 672 -9.72 -23.79 1.92
C THR A 672 -8.48 -23.68 2.81
N VAL A 673 -8.43 -24.49 3.87
CA VAL A 673 -7.29 -24.49 4.82
C VAL A 673 -5.95 -24.83 4.17
N ASN A 674 -5.96 -25.60 3.08
CA ASN A 674 -4.76 -26.09 2.41
C ASN A 674 -4.30 -25.16 1.28
N GLU A 675 -5.15 -24.26 0.82
CA GLU A 675 -4.79 -23.27 -0.20
C GLU A 675 -3.95 -22.13 0.41
N ASP A 676 -2.96 -21.65 -0.34
CA ASP A 676 -2.08 -20.57 0.09
C ASP A 676 -2.82 -19.24 0.12
N SER A 677 -3.12 -18.75 1.33
CA SER A 677 -3.64 -17.41 1.57
C SER A 677 -2.51 -16.39 1.48
N THR A 678 -2.55 -15.50 0.49
CA THR A 678 -1.59 -14.39 0.37
C THR A 678 -2.29 -13.05 0.59
N ARG A 679 -2.06 -12.40 1.73
CA ARG A 679 -2.75 -11.14 2.11
C ARG A 679 -1.79 -9.94 2.23
N PRO A 680 -1.08 -9.54 1.17
CA PRO A 680 -0.15 -8.42 1.24
C PRO A 680 -0.81 -7.09 1.68
N ILE A 681 -2.13 -6.94 1.51
CA ILE A 681 -2.76 -5.63 1.71
C ILE A 681 -3.45 -5.53 3.08
N LEU A 682 -3.92 -6.66 3.62
CA LEU A 682 -4.53 -6.69 4.95
C LEU A 682 -3.44 -6.62 6.02
N VAL A 683 -3.71 -5.84 7.07
CA VAL A 683 -2.75 -5.63 8.14
C VAL A 683 -2.74 -6.82 9.10
N LEU A 684 -3.92 -7.38 9.37
CA LEU A 684 -4.09 -8.59 10.15
C LEU A 684 -3.97 -9.81 9.22
N ASP A 685 -3.00 -10.67 9.50
CA ASP A 685 -2.77 -11.91 8.76
C ASP A 685 -2.81 -13.12 9.73
N PRO A 686 -4.02 -13.58 10.10
CA PRO A 686 -4.14 -14.71 11.01
C PRO A 686 -3.58 -15.97 10.32
N THR A 687 -2.55 -16.57 10.92
CA THR A 687 -1.92 -17.79 10.36
C THR A 687 -2.55 -19.08 10.85
N ASN A 688 -3.30 -19.03 11.96
CA ASN A 688 -3.98 -20.18 12.53
C ASN A 688 -5.34 -20.38 11.84
N PRO A 689 -5.57 -21.52 11.14
CA PRO A 689 -6.85 -21.77 10.49
C PRO A 689 -8.03 -21.89 11.47
N SER A 690 -7.81 -22.14 12.77
CA SER A 690 -8.91 -22.22 13.73
C SER A 690 -9.54 -20.86 14.03
N THR A 691 -8.82 -19.76 13.78
CA THR A 691 -9.31 -18.39 13.96
C THR A 691 -9.83 -17.79 12.64
N GLN A 692 -9.95 -18.60 11.58
CA GLN A 692 -10.34 -18.16 10.24
C GLN A 692 -11.64 -18.82 9.79
N THR A 693 -12.44 -18.05 9.05
CA THR A 693 -13.49 -18.58 8.20
C THR A 693 -12.85 -19.14 6.92
N VAL A 694 -13.17 -20.38 6.54
CA VAL A 694 -12.59 -21.06 5.36
C VAL A 694 -13.66 -21.74 4.52
N ALA A 695 -13.36 -22.00 3.26
CA ALA A 695 -14.16 -22.87 2.42
C ALA A 695 -13.89 -24.34 2.80
N GLN A 696 -14.94 -25.14 2.83
CA GLN A 696 -14.88 -26.57 3.12
C GLN A 696 -15.78 -27.33 2.15
N PHE A 697 -15.28 -28.46 1.66
CA PHE A 697 -15.99 -29.35 0.75
C PHE A 697 -15.91 -30.78 1.30
N ASP A 698 -16.94 -31.60 1.07
CA ASP A 698 -16.97 -32.97 1.59
C ASP A 698 -16.19 -33.95 0.71
N ASN A 699 -16.20 -33.76 -0.61
CA ASN A 699 -15.50 -34.63 -1.56
C ASN A 699 -14.40 -33.92 -2.38
N ALA A 700 -14.01 -32.70 -2.00
CA ALA A 700 -12.95 -31.94 -2.66
C ALA A 700 -11.99 -31.28 -1.66
N ASP A 701 -10.75 -31.06 -2.09
CA ASP A 701 -9.75 -30.24 -1.39
C ASP A 701 -9.79 -28.78 -1.85
N SER A 702 -10.10 -28.54 -3.13
CA SER A 702 -10.26 -27.21 -3.70
C SER A 702 -11.12 -27.24 -4.97
N ILE A 703 -11.79 -26.12 -5.27
CA ILE A 703 -12.49 -25.88 -6.54
C ILE A 703 -12.03 -24.55 -7.11
N THR A 704 -11.44 -24.56 -8.29
CA THR A 704 -10.79 -23.38 -8.88
C THR A 704 -11.22 -23.15 -10.33
N ALA A 705 -11.07 -21.92 -10.82
CA ALA A 705 -11.24 -21.57 -12.22
C ALA A 705 -9.99 -20.89 -12.76
N ILE A 706 -9.75 -21.02 -14.07
CA ILE A 706 -8.67 -20.26 -14.74
C ILE A 706 -9.03 -18.77 -14.83
N ARG A 707 -10.31 -18.48 -15.05
CA ARG A 707 -10.85 -17.16 -15.31
C ARG A 707 -12.30 -17.08 -14.81
N ALA A 708 -12.74 -15.91 -14.38
CA ALA A 708 -14.10 -15.68 -13.92
C ALA A 708 -14.57 -14.27 -14.31
N GLY A 709 -15.86 -14.14 -14.61
CA GLY A 709 -16.51 -12.88 -14.90
C GLY A 709 -15.93 -12.13 -16.11
N TYR A 710 -15.76 -10.82 -15.96
CA TYR A 710 -15.16 -9.93 -16.96
C TYR A 710 -13.63 -9.85 -16.88
N GLY A 711 -13.00 -10.45 -15.85
CA GLY A 711 -11.56 -10.39 -15.61
C GLY A 711 -10.74 -11.36 -16.46
N PHE A 712 -9.41 -11.21 -16.45
CA PHE A 712 -8.47 -12.23 -16.93
C PHE A 712 -8.01 -13.16 -15.80
N ASP A 713 -8.31 -12.80 -14.55
CA ASP A 713 -8.05 -13.56 -13.34
C ASP A 713 -9.32 -14.32 -12.90
N SER A 714 -9.16 -15.14 -11.87
CA SER A 714 -10.22 -15.99 -11.30
C SER A 714 -10.98 -15.32 -10.15
N TRP A 715 -10.70 -14.05 -9.86
CA TRP A 715 -11.23 -13.32 -8.71
C TRP A 715 -12.30 -12.34 -9.17
N SER A 716 -13.48 -12.88 -9.48
CA SER A 716 -14.68 -12.08 -9.74
C SER A 716 -15.60 -12.17 -8.55
N PHE A 717 -16.17 -11.04 -8.13
CA PHE A 717 -17.17 -11.01 -7.07
C PHE A 717 -18.53 -11.52 -7.58
N ASP A 718 -18.88 -11.26 -8.84
CA ASP A 718 -20.15 -11.69 -9.46
C ASP A 718 -20.24 -13.21 -9.71
N THR A 719 -19.10 -13.90 -9.73
CA THR A 719 -19.08 -15.33 -10.08
C THR A 719 -17.83 -16.03 -9.59
N THR A 720 -18.00 -17.22 -9.01
CA THR A 720 -16.91 -18.04 -8.48
C THR A 720 -16.95 -19.44 -9.08
N ALA A 721 -15.84 -20.19 -8.98
CA ALA A 721 -15.82 -21.58 -9.45
C ALA A 721 -16.80 -22.48 -8.67
N ALA A 722 -16.97 -22.23 -7.37
CA ALA A 722 -17.89 -22.97 -6.51
C ALA A 722 -19.37 -22.80 -6.91
N ALA A 723 -19.72 -21.69 -7.56
CA ALA A 723 -21.07 -21.44 -8.07
C ALA A 723 -21.53 -22.41 -9.17
N ALA A 724 -20.62 -23.22 -9.74
CA ALA A 724 -20.98 -24.31 -10.66
C ALA A 724 -21.27 -25.64 -9.94
N PHE A 725 -21.17 -25.69 -8.60
CA PHE A 725 -21.27 -26.94 -7.83
C PHE A 725 -22.18 -26.78 -6.59
N ASP A 726 -22.88 -25.65 -6.46
CA ASP A 726 -23.60 -25.26 -5.26
C ASP A 726 -25.08 -25.69 -5.28
N ARG A 727 -25.55 -26.33 -6.36
CA ARG A 727 -26.93 -26.80 -6.54
C ARG A 727 -27.98 -25.70 -6.45
N ASP A 728 -27.61 -24.46 -6.74
CA ASP A 728 -28.51 -23.31 -6.73
C ASP A 728 -28.70 -22.79 -8.17
N PRO A 729 -29.91 -22.89 -8.74
CA PRO A 729 -30.14 -22.48 -10.12
C PRO A 729 -30.04 -20.97 -10.35
N LEU A 730 -29.88 -20.17 -9.29
CA LEU A 730 -29.68 -18.72 -9.40
C LEU A 730 -28.20 -18.34 -9.57
N THR A 731 -27.28 -19.26 -9.32
CA THR A 731 -25.84 -19.02 -9.39
C THR A 731 -25.23 -19.80 -10.54
N SER A 732 -24.08 -19.32 -11.00
CA SER A 732 -23.31 -20.01 -12.04
C SER A 732 -21.88 -19.52 -12.05
N TRP A 733 -20.96 -20.38 -12.46
CA TRP A 733 -19.65 -19.94 -12.91
C TRP A 733 -19.75 -19.44 -14.35
N TRP A 734 -19.23 -18.25 -14.66
CA TRP A 734 -19.22 -17.74 -16.04
C TRP A 734 -18.00 -16.87 -16.36
N VAL A 735 -17.75 -16.69 -17.66
CA VAL A 735 -16.73 -15.82 -18.26
C VAL A 735 -17.32 -15.05 -19.44
N SER A 736 -16.89 -13.81 -19.66
CA SER A 736 -17.28 -13.02 -20.84
C SER A 736 -16.21 -13.07 -21.93
N ASP A 737 -16.58 -12.97 -23.20
CA ASP A 737 -15.61 -12.80 -24.29
C ASP A 737 -15.16 -11.33 -24.50
N ALA A 738 -15.68 -10.38 -23.70
CA ALA A 738 -15.42 -8.94 -23.85
C ALA A 738 -13.94 -8.54 -23.74
N VAL A 739 -13.13 -9.27 -22.97
CA VAL A 739 -11.69 -9.00 -22.80
C VAL A 739 -10.81 -10.04 -23.51
N GLY A 740 -11.38 -11.11 -24.07
CA GLY A 740 -10.64 -12.11 -24.82
C GLY A 740 -11.39 -13.43 -24.99
N PRO A 741 -10.89 -14.35 -25.85
CA PRO A 741 -11.52 -15.64 -26.13
C PRO A 741 -11.83 -16.42 -24.85
N VAL A 742 -12.98 -17.10 -24.83
CA VAL A 742 -13.42 -17.93 -23.70
C VAL A 742 -13.02 -19.38 -23.86
N GLU A 743 -12.71 -19.81 -25.09
CA GLU A 743 -12.14 -21.13 -25.38
C GLU A 743 -10.82 -21.29 -24.62
N GLY A 744 -10.66 -22.39 -23.88
CA GLY A 744 -9.52 -22.55 -22.98
C GLY A 744 -9.85 -22.38 -21.50
N THR A 745 -10.90 -21.64 -21.17
CA THR A 745 -11.32 -21.42 -19.79
C THR A 745 -11.98 -22.67 -19.19
N SER A 746 -11.81 -22.86 -17.88
CA SER A 746 -12.26 -24.08 -17.21
C SER A 746 -12.49 -23.88 -15.72
N VAL A 747 -13.36 -24.73 -15.16
CA VAL A 747 -13.44 -25.04 -13.73
C VAL A 747 -12.76 -26.38 -13.44
N SER A 748 -12.10 -26.49 -12.31
CA SER A 748 -11.36 -27.69 -11.88
C SER A 748 -11.70 -28.03 -10.44
N VAL A 749 -11.86 -29.31 -10.17
CA VAL A 749 -12.09 -29.88 -8.84
C VAL A 749 -10.91 -30.76 -8.49
N GLU A 750 -10.23 -30.45 -7.39
CA GLU A 750 -9.25 -31.33 -6.78
C GLU A 750 -9.97 -32.20 -5.74
N LEU A 751 -10.02 -33.51 -5.96
CA LEU A 751 -10.74 -34.44 -5.10
C LEU A 751 -9.88 -34.80 -3.89
N ASN A 752 -10.48 -34.81 -2.70
CA ASN A 752 -9.77 -35.11 -1.45
C ASN A 752 -9.23 -36.54 -1.35
N GLN A 753 -9.74 -37.43 -2.22
CA GLN A 753 -9.23 -38.77 -2.42
C GLN A 753 -9.46 -39.20 -3.87
N SER A 754 -8.62 -40.13 -4.34
CA SER A 754 -8.80 -40.75 -5.66
C SER A 754 -10.15 -41.44 -5.73
N THR A 755 -11.05 -40.90 -6.56
CA THR A 755 -12.45 -41.32 -6.61
C THR A 755 -12.79 -41.80 -8.01
N PHE A 756 -13.49 -42.93 -8.11
CA PHE A 756 -14.00 -43.41 -9.41
C PHE A 756 -15.12 -42.50 -9.90
N VAL A 757 -14.92 -41.86 -11.05
CA VAL A 757 -15.91 -41.01 -11.71
C VAL A 757 -16.51 -41.85 -12.86
N ASP A 758 -17.79 -42.14 -12.75
CA ASP A 758 -18.56 -42.87 -13.75
C ASP A 758 -18.89 -41.95 -14.94
N HIS A 759 -19.57 -40.84 -14.65
CA HIS A 759 -19.91 -39.83 -15.65
C HIS A 759 -19.99 -38.42 -15.03
N VAL A 760 -19.91 -37.42 -15.91
CA VAL A 760 -20.05 -36.00 -15.57
C VAL A 760 -21.24 -35.42 -16.35
N VAL A 761 -22.09 -34.67 -15.65
CA VAL A 761 -23.21 -33.92 -16.23
C VAL A 761 -22.94 -32.43 -16.03
N VAL A 762 -23.11 -31.63 -17.08
CA VAL A 762 -22.89 -30.19 -17.06
C VAL A 762 -24.11 -29.50 -17.62
N THR A 763 -24.68 -28.57 -16.86
CA THR A 763 -25.70 -27.63 -17.33
C THR A 763 -25.01 -26.31 -17.66
N GLN A 764 -25.05 -25.89 -18.92
CA GLN A 764 -24.55 -24.57 -19.31
C GLN A 764 -25.54 -23.48 -18.95
N THR A 765 -24.99 -22.30 -18.66
CA THR A 765 -25.77 -21.08 -18.46
C THR A 765 -26.59 -20.70 -19.71
N SER A 766 -27.73 -20.07 -19.48
CA SER A 766 -28.60 -19.54 -20.56
C SER A 766 -28.58 -18.02 -20.59
N PHE A 767 -27.40 -17.41 -20.75
CA PHE A 767 -27.29 -15.97 -20.96
C PHE A 767 -27.59 -15.62 -22.42
N ASP A 768 -28.75 -14.99 -22.65
CA ASP A 768 -29.18 -14.54 -23.98
C ASP A 768 -29.04 -15.65 -25.05
N ASP A 769 -28.48 -15.32 -26.21
CA ASP A 769 -28.24 -16.23 -27.35
C ASP A 769 -26.84 -16.89 -27.34
N ALA A 770 -25.96 -16.53 -26.40
CA ALA A 770 -24.61 -17.08 -26.31
C ALA A 770 -24.63 -18.52 -25.77
N ARG A 771 -23.97 -19.45 -26.48
CA ARG A 771 -23.98 -20.89 -26.13
C ARG A 771 -22.63 -21.56 -26.33
N ILE A 772 -22.32 -22.49 -25.45
CA ILE A 772 -21.21 -23.43 -25.57
C ILE A 772 -21.68 -24.58 -26.47
N GLU A 773 -20.98 -24.80 -27.59
CA GLU A 773 -21.27 -25.92 -28.50
C GLU A 773 -20.60 -27.20 -28.02
N THR A 774 -19.31 -27.10 -27.67
CA THR A 774 -18.54 -28.23 -27.17
C THR A 774 -17.67 -27.84 -25.98
N ALA A 775 -17.55 -28.77 -25.05
CA ALA A 775 -16.61 -28.72 -23.95
C ALA A 775 -15.87 -30.06 -23.87
N ARG A 776 -14.90 -30.14 -22.96
CA ARG A 776 -14.22 -31.40 -22.64
C ARG A 776 -14.04 -31.56 -21.15
N VAL A 777 -13.99 -32.81 -20.70
CA VAL A 777 -13.66 -33.18 -19.34
C VAL A 777 -12.26 -33.80 -19.34
N ASP A 778 -11.32 -33.15 -18.68
CA ASP A 778 -9.96 -33.63 -18.45
C ASP A 778 -9.92 -34.34 -17.08
N ILE A 779 -9.57 -35.63 -17.08
CA ILE A 779 -9.47 -36.48 -15.89
C ILE A 779 -8.00 -36.76 -15.60
N VAL A 780 -7.53 -36.36 -14.41
CA VAL A 780 -6.18 -36.64 -13.95
C VAL A 780 -6.22 -37.81 -12.98
N GLY A 781 -5.50 -38.88 -13.31
CA GLY A 781 -5.32 -40.03 -12.41
C GLY A 781 -4.23 -39.79 -11.35
N SER A 782 -4.14 -40.70 -10.38
CA SER A 782 -3.08 -40.68 -9.35
C SER A 782 -1.66 -40.87 -9.91
N ASP A 783 -1.56 -41.34 -11.15
CA ASP A 783 -0.34 -41.46 -11.93
C ASP A 783 0.07 -40.15 -12.64
N GLY A 784 -0.75 -39.10 -12.52
CA GLY A 784 -0.55 -37.81 -13.18
C GLY A 784 -0.91 -37.80 -14.67
N PHE A 785 -1.40 -38.92 -15.22
CA PHE A 785 -1.83 -38.97 -16.62
C PHE A 785 -3.18 -38.29 -16.79
N VAL A 786 -3.27 -37.40 -17.76
CA VAL A 786 -4.49 -36.70 -18.14
C VAL A 786 -5.16 -37.42 -19.31
N VAL A 787 -6.44 -37.78 -19.15
CA VAL A 787 -7.27 -38.32 -20.22
C VAL A 787 -8.43 -37.37 -20.49
N GLN A 788 -8.68 -37.09 -21.77
CA GLN A 788 -9.69 -36.12 -22.20
C GLN A 788 -10.91 -36.82 -22.75
N TYR A 789 -12.09 -36.38 -22.34
CA TYR A 789 -13.37 -36.90 -22.77
C TYR A 789 -14.19 -35.76 -23.40
N PRO A 790 -14.74 -35.94 -24.62
CA PRO A 790 -15.58 -34.92 -25.23
C PRO A 790 -16.90 -34.77 -24.47
N LEU A 791 -17.37 -33.54 -24.33
CA LEU A 791 -18.67 -33.20 -23.75
C LEU A 791 -19.44 -32.35 -24.77
N VAL A 792 -20.49 -32.93 -25.33
CA VAL A 792 -21.36 -32.26 -26.32
C VAL A 792 -22.66 -31.91 -25.62
N PHE A 793 -23.13 -30.68 -25.82
CA PHE A 793 -24.38 -30.21 -25.23
C PHE A 793 -25.58 -30.59 -26.12
N ASP A 794 -26.60 -31.19 -25.52
CA ASP A 794 -27.95 -31.33 -26.08
C ASP A 794 -28.85 -30.28 -25.43
N GLY A 795 -29.07 -29.17 -26.13
CA GLY A 795 -29.67 -27.97 -25.54
C GLY A 795 -28.74 -27.37 -24.47
N LEU A 796 -29.21 -27.30 -23.22
CA LEU A 796 -28.42 -26.75 -22.11
C LEU A 796 -27.62 -27.81 -21.34
N VAL A 797 -27.83 -29.11 -21.60
CA VAL A 797 -27.22 -30.18 -20.79
C VAL A 797 -26.22 -30.96 -21.64
N GLY A 798 -25.01 -31.11 -21.13
CA GLY A 798 -23.97 -31.96 -21.68
C GLY A 798 -23.64 -33.10 -20.74
N ARG A 799 -23.22 -34.24 -21.31
CA ARG A 799 -22.86 -35.44 -20.54
C ARG A 799 -21.61 -36.09 -21.13
N ALA A 800 -20.69 -36.52 -20.26
CA ALA A 800 -19.50 -37.26 -20.62
C ALA A 800 -19.38 -38.54 -19.78
N GLU A 801 -19.24 -39.69 -20.45
CA GLU A 801 -18.98 -40.99 -19.82
C GLU A 801 -17.47 -41.15 -19.58
N ILE A 802 -17.06 -41.35 -18.33
CA ILE A 802 -15.66 -41.30 -17.89
C ILE A 802 -15.13 -42.70 -17.58
N GLY A 803 -15.76 -43.38 -16.62
CA GLY A 803 -15.41 -44.72 -16.15
C GLY A 803 -13.97 -44.87 -15.62
N ARG A 804 -13.44 -43.87 -14.89
CA ARG A 804 -12.04 -43.86 -14.42
C ARG A 804 -11.88 -43.20 -13.05
N ALA A 805 -10.88 -43.66 -12.29
CA ALA A 805 -10.45 -43.00 -11.05
C ALA A 805 -9.75 -41.67 -11.35
N ALA A 806 -10.14 -40.64 -10.61
CA ALA A 806 -9.67 -39.27 -10.75
C ALA A 806 -9.17 -38.73 -9.39
N THR A 807 -8.08 -37.98 -9.41
CA THR A 807 -7.66 -37.08 -8.32
C THR A 807 -7.98 -35.63 -8.66
N ASN A 808 -8.11 -35.29 -9.95
CA ASN A 808 -8.57 -33.99 -10.40
C ASN A 808 -9.49 -34.15 -11.62
N VAL A 809 -10.56 -33.37 -11.65
CA VAL A 809 -11.51 -33.30 -12.76
C VAL A 809 -11.63 -31.85 -13.22
N LYS A 810 -11.37 -31.61 -14.50
CA LYS A 810 -11.42 -30.28 -15.11
C LYS A 810 -12.42 -30.25 -16.26
N VAL A 811 -13.35 -29.29 -16.23
CA VAL A 811 -14.33 -29.06 -17.31
C VAL A 811 -13.94 -27.80 -18.06
N GLN A 812 -13.62 -27.93 -19.35
CA GLN A 812 -13.04 -26.85 -20.16
C GLN A 812 -13.89 -26.54 -21.39
N ILE A 813 -14.17 -25.25 -21.62
CA ILE A 813 -14.84 -24.74 -22.83
C ILE A 813 -13.93 -24.95 -24.04
N SER A 814 -14.45 -25.62 -25.07
CA SER A 814 -13.71 -25.94 -26.30
C SER A 814 -14.17 -25.12 -27.50
N GLU A 815 -15.48 -24.94 -27.69
CA GLU A 815 -16.05 -24.18 -28.80
C GLU A 815 -17.36 -23.50 -28.38
N THR A 816 -17.58 -22.29 -28.90
CA THR A 816 -18.78 -21.48 -28.71
C THR A 816 -19.51 -21.26 -30.03
N ASN A 817 -20.78 -20.88 -29.97
CA ASN A 817 -21.62 -20.62 -31.16
C ASN A 817 -21.27 -19.32 -31.91
N GLY A 818 -20.15 -18.67 -31.55
CA GLY A 818 -19.69 -17.42 -32.17
C GLY A 818 -20.51 -16.17 -31.83
N VAL A 819 -21.46 -16.25 -30.90
CA VAL A 819 -22.25 -15.10 -30.42
C VAL A 819 -21.53 -14.45 -29.25
N HIS A 820 -21.24 -13.15 -29.33
CA HIS A 820 -20.61 -12.41 -28.24
C HIS A 820 -21.49 -12.40 -26.98
N GLY A 821 -20.91 -12.61 -25.80
CA GLY A 821 -21.68 -12.69 -24.57
C GLY A 821 -20.96 -13.31 -23.38
N ARG A 822 -21.75 -13.93 -22.51
CA ARG A 822 -21.31 -14.66 -21.31
C ARG A 822 -21.49 -16.15 -21.55
N PHE A 823 -20.51 -16.93 -21.12
CA PHE A 823 -20.48 -18.38 -21.25
C PHE A 823 -20.07 -18.99 -19.92
N GLY A 824 -20.70 -20.09 -19.54
CA GLY A 824 -20.49 -20.62 -18.20
C GLY A 824 -21.29 -21.88 -17.91
N PHE A 825 -21.10 -22.39 -16.70
CA PHE A 825 -21.78 -23.57 -16.17
C PHE A 825 -22.65 -23.17 -14.99
N GLU A 826 -23.94 -23.47 -15.11
CA GLU A 826 -24.92 -23.34 -14.02
C GLU A 826 -24.68 -24.45 -13.00
N GLU A 827 -24.47 -25.69 -13.45
CA GLU A 827 -24.24 -26.82 -12.55
C GLU A 827 -23.30 -27.84 -13.23
N VAL A 828 -22.37 -28.41 -12.45
CA VAL A 828 -21.46 -29.49 -12.81
C VAL A 828 -21.58 -30.59 -11.78
N GLN A 829 -22.13 -31.73 -12.19
CA GLN A 829 -22.36 -32.89 -11.33
C GLN A 829 -21.41 -34.02 -11.68
N LEU A 830 -20.70 -34.51 -10.66
CA LEU A 830 -19.85 -35.69 -10.76
C LEU A 830 -20.55 -36.88 -10.12
N PHE A 831 -20.66 -37.99 -10.85
CA PHE A 831 -21.27 -39.21 -10.37
C PHE A 831 -20.21 -40.30 -10.20
N SER A 832 -20.21 -40.95 -9.05
CA SER A 832 -19.46 -42.16 -8.74
C SER A 832 -20.38 -43.38 -8.74
N SER A 833 -19.82 -44.58 -8.53
CA SER A 833 -20.59 -45.81 -8.35
C SER A 833 -21.56 -45.73 -7.17
N ASP A 834 -21.23 -44.92 -6.16
CA ASP A 834 -21.97 -44.81 -4.91
C ASP A 834 -22.99 -43.64 -4.90
N GLY A 835 -23.05 -42.85 -5.99
CA GLY A 835 -23.95 -41.71 -6.14
C GLY A 835 -23.27 -40.42 -6.59
N GLN A 836 -24.00 -39.32 -6.54
CA GLN A 836 -23.45 -37.98 -6.83
C GLN A 836 -22.48 -37.56 -5.72
N LEU A 837 -21.31 -37.04 -6.10
CA LEU A 837 -20.37 -36.44 -5.16
C LEU A 837 -20.93 -35.15 -4.57
N ASP A 838 -20.65 -34.90 -3.29
CA ASP A 838 -20.97 -33.64 -2.62
C ASP A 838 -19.79 -32.67 -2.73
N LEU A 839 -19.95 -31.73 -3.66
CA LEU A 839 -18.98 -30.70 -4.01
C LEU A 839 -19.47 -29.30 -3.59
N VAL A 840 -20.52 -29.25 -2.77
CA VAL A 840 -21.08 -27.99 -2.29
C VAL A 840 -20.10 -27.33 -1.33
N GLN A 841 -19.88 -26.03 -1.54
CA GLN A 841 -19.07 -25.22 -0.63
C GLN A 841 -19.83 -24.95 0.67
N TRP A 842 -19.20 -25.28 1.80
CA TRP A 842 -19.59 -24.85 3.13
C TRP A 842 -18.65 -23.74 3.61
N ILE A 843 -19.22 -22.67 4.18
CA ILE A 843 -18.44 -21.64 4.86
C ILE A 843 -18.28 -22.07 6.32
N ARG A 844 -17.10 -22.59 6.67
CA ARG A 844 -16.77 -23.02 8.03
C ARG A 844 -16.20 -21.84 8.79
N VAL A 845 -16.94 -21.34 9.77
CA VAL A 845 -16.57 -20.18 10.60
C VAL A 845 -15.43 -20.52 11.57
N PRO A 846 -14.84 -19.53 12.30
CA PRO A 846 -13.79 -19.82 13.26
C PRO A 846 -14.28 -20.74 14.39
N VAL A 847 -13.39 -21.60 14.88
CA VAL A 847 -13.66 -22.58 15.95
C VAL A 847 -12.88 -22.25 17.23
N ASP A 848 -12.18 -21.11 17.25
CA ASP A 848 -11.37 -20.65 18.37
C ASP A 848 -12.16 -20.32 19.64
N VAL A 849 -13.49 -20.19 19.55
CA VAL A 849 -14.39 -20.06 20.71
C VAL A 849 -14.25 -21.23 21.69
N GLU A 850 -13.85 -22.43 21.23
CA GLU A 850 -13.60 -23.59 22.09
C GLU A 850 -12.54 -23.30 23.17
N ARG A 851 -11.59 -22.39 22.90
CA ARG A 851 -10.53 -22.02 23.85
C ARG A 851 -11.06 -21.27 25.07
N LEU A 852 -12.26 -20.69 24.98
CA LEU A 852 -12.92 -20.02 26.10
C LEU A 852 -13.54 -21.01 27.10
N GLY A 853 -13.59 -22.31 26.76
CA GLY A 853 -14.06 -23.39 27.61
C GLY A 853 -15.51 -23.82 27.37
N ALA A 854 -15.83 -25.04 27.82
CA ALA A 854 -17.11 -25.72 27.54
C ALA A 854 -18.33 -25.18 28.32
N ALA A 855 -18.21 -24.05 29.01
CA ALA A 855 -19.33 -23.41 29.72
C ALA A 855 -19.91 -22.21 28.95
N VAL A 856 -19.28 -21.82 27.85
CA VAL A 856 -19.63 -20.61 27.11
C VAL A 856 -20.79 -20.88 26.16
N GLN A 857 -21.73 -19.94 26.10
CA GLN A 857 -22.88 -19.94 25.20
C GLN A 857 -22.75 -18.75 24.24
N PRO A 858 -22.07 -18.91 23.09
CA PRO A 858 -21.88 -17.82 22.14
C PRO A 858 -23.17 -17.50 21.38
N PHE A 859 -23.30 -16.25 20.93
CA PHE A 859 -24.21 -15.87 19.86
C PHE A 859 -23.55 -16.18 18.52
N TYR A 860 -24.31 -16.65 17.54
CA TYR A 860 -23.82 -16.76 16.16
C TYR A 860 -24.49 -15.68 15.32
N ALA A 861 -23.71 -14.95 14.52
CA ALA A 861 -24.20 -13.90 13.65
C ALA A 861 -23.50 -14.03 12.30
N PHE A 862 -24.29 -14.35 11.27
CA PHE A 862 -23.83 -14.58 9.92
C PHE A 862 -24.52 -13.60 8.98
N ALA A 863 -23.84 -13.21 7.92
CA ALA A 863 -24.42 -12.43 6.85
C ALA A 863 -23.96 -12.94 5.49
N ARG A 864 -24.72 -12.59 4.46
CA ARG A 864 -24.32 -12.87 3.08
C ARG A 864 -22.92 -12.31 2.80
N SER A 865 -22.15 -13.03 2.01
CA SER A 865 -20.77 -12.66 1.71
C SER A 865 -20.47 -12.68 0.21
N GLU A 866 -19.34 -12.12 -0.18
CA GLU A 866 -18.82 -12.09 -1.56
C GLU A 866 -18.66 -13.49 -2.19
N SER A 867 -18.64 -14.56 -1.39
CA SER A 867 -18.55 -15.93 -1.92
C SER A 867 -19.92 -16.55 -2.23
N GLU A 868 -21.01 -15.88 -1.89
CA GLU A 868 -22.38 -16.30 -2.18
C GLU A 868 -23.32 -15.10 -2.48
N PRO A 869 -22.92 -14.12 -3.33
CA PRO A 869 -23.67 -12.88 -3.53
C PRO A 869 -25.09 -13.11 -4.02
N ASP A 870 -25.24 -13.98 -5.03
CA ASP A 870 -26.52 -14.23 -5.68
C ASP A 870 -27.22 -15.50 -5.21
N SER A 871 -26.61 -16.26 -4.30
CA SER A 871 -27.20 -17.53 -3.85
C SER A 871 -28.51 -17.33 -3.08
N SER A 872 -29.53 -18.12 -3.37
CA SER A 872 -30.73 -18.22 -2.53
C SER A 872 -30.44 -18.84 -1.15
N LEU A 873 -29.24 -19.40 -0.93
CA LEU A 873 -28.87 -20.15 0.25
C LEU A 873 -27.78 -19.44 1.06
N LEU A 874 -27.79 -19.62 2.38
CA LEU A 874 -26.63 -19.35 3.23
C LEU A 874 -26.23 -20.65 3.93
N ARG A 875 -25.00 -21.10 3.69
CA ARG A 875 -24.48 -22.35 4.25
C ARG A 875 -23.36 -22.08 5.23
N ARG A 876 -23.52 -22.52 6.48
CA ARG A 876 -22.52 -22.33 7.54
C ARG A 876 -22.25 -23.63 8.27
N GLU A 877 -20.98 -23.91 8.52
CA GLU A 877 -20.53 -24.94 9.45
C GLU A 877 -19.90 -24.24 10.67
N PHE A 878 -20.37 -24.56 11.87
CA PHE A 878 -19.92 -23.93 13.12
C PHE A 878 -19.92 -24.93 14.28
N VAL A 879 -19.21 -24.59 15.36
CA VAL A 879 -19.09 -25.44 16.53
C VAL A 879 -19.82 -24.82 17.72
N VAL A 880 -20.63 -25.62 18.40
CA VAL A 880 -21.30 -25.31 19.67
C VAL A 880 -20.47 -25.87 20.83
N PRO A 881 -19.93 -25.03 21.73
CA PRO A 881 -19.06 -25.51 22.83
C PRO A 881 -19.78 -26.37 23.87
N THR A 882 -21.09 -26.11 24.05
CA THR A 882 -21.89 -26.73 25.11
C THR A 882 -23.35 -26.84 24.70
N THR A 883 -23.99 -27.95 25.06
CA THR A 883 -25.39 -28.20 24.70
C THR A 883 -26.28 -27.07 25.21
N SER A 884 -26.91 -26.34 24.30
CA SER A 884 -27.65 -25.11 24.61
C SER A 884 -28.89 -24.95 23.72
N ALA A 885 -29.91 -24.27 24.24
CA ALA A 885 -31.08 -23.88 23.46
C ALA A 885 -30.84 -22.53 22.78
N TYR A 886 -31.19 -22.43 21.50
CA TYR A 886 -31.02 -21.24 20.68
C TYR A 886 -32.34 -20.81 20.06
N ARG A 887 -32.53 -19.50 19.99
CA ARG A 887 -33.55 -18.86 19.17
C ARG A 887 -32.94 -18.40 17.85
N PHE A 888 -33.61 -18.74 16.75
CA PHE A 888 -33.15 -18.40 15.41
C PHE A 888 -33.90 -17.16 14.95
N THR A 889 -33.14 -16.19 14.46
CA THR A 889 -33.66 -14.99 13.81
C THR A 889 -32.93 -14.80 12.49
N GLY A 890 -33.55 -14.11 11.54
CA GLY A 890 -32.86 -13.73 10.31
C GLY A 890 -33.55 -12.55 9.65
N ASN A 891 -32.82 -11.84 8.81
CA ASN A 891 -33.37 -10.78 7.98
C ASN A 891 -33.38 -11.28 6.53
N ILE A 892 -34.51 -11.06 5.85
CA ILE A 892 -34.68 -11.39 4.44
C ILE A 892 -35.06 -10.14 3.66
N GLU A 893 -34.53 -10.00 2.46
CA GLU A 893 -34.91 -9.00 1.49
C GLU A 893 -36.12 -9.50 0.70
N VAL A 894 -37.19 -8.70 0.62
CA VAL A 894 -38.40 -9.05 -0.13
C VAL A 894 -38.44 -8.28 -1.47
N PRO A 895 -38.43 -8.93 -2.64
CA PRO A 895 -38.42 -8.27 -3.94
C PRO A 895 -39.66 -7.40 -4.18
N ASN A 896 -39.51 -6.23 -4.82
CA ASN A 896 -40.58 -5.26 -5.08
C ASN A 896 -41.84 -5.83 -5.77
N SER A 897 -41.75 -6.99 -6.41
CA SER A 897 -42.87 -7.71 -7.02
C SER A 897 -43.87 -8.28 -6.00
N VAL A 898 -43.48 -8.41 -4.73
CA VAL A 898 -44.31 -8.99 -3.67
C VAL A 898 -44.99 -7.90 -2.84
N ASP A 899 -46.32 -7.93 -2.82
CA ASP A 899 -47.14 -7.02 -2.01
C ASP A 899 -47.08 -7.39 -0.53
N GLU A 900 -46.90 -6.40 0.36
CA GLU A 900 -46.84 -6.58 1.82
C GLU A 900 -48.03 -7.38 2.37
N GLY A 901 -49.25 -7.07 1.90
CA GLY A 901 -50.48 -7.75 2.33
C GLY A 901 -50.56 -9.23 1.93
N THR A 902 -49.63 -9.70 1.10
CA THR A 902 -49.55 -11.10 0.65
C THR A 902 -48.43 -11.89 1.33
N LEU A 903 -47.64 -11.25 2.22
CA LEU A 903 -46.56 -11.91 2.94
C LEU A 903 -47.10 -13.02 3.85
N ASP A 904 -46.60 -14.24 3.64
CA ASP A 904 -46.95 -15.40 4.44
C ASP A 904 -46.24 -15.36 5.80
N VAL A 905 -46.98 -14.90 6.82
CA VAL A 905 -46.53 -14.84 8.22
C VAL A 905 -46.75 -16.18 8.96
N SER A 906 -47.10 -17.26 8.27
CA SER A 906 -47.28 -18.56 8.89
C SER A 906 -45.95 -19.22 9.25
N CYS A 907 -46.02 -20.18 10.18
CA CYS A 907 -44.86 -20.95 10.60
C CYS A 907 -44.51 -22.00 9.54
N ARG A 908 -43.40 -21.83 8.84
CA ARG A 908 -42.94 -22.74 7.78
C ARG A 908 -41.42 -22.91 7.82
N GLN A 909 -40.91 -23.88 7.08
CA GLN A 909 -39.47 -24.13 7.02
C GLN A 909 -38.76 -22.95 6.32
N TRP A 910 -37.81 -22.35 7.05
CA TRP A 910 -36.92 -21.31 6.52
C TRP A 910 -35.45 -21.68 6.70
N PHE A 911 -35.14 -22.60 7.62
CA PHE A 911 -33.79 -23.09 7.85
C PHE A 911 -33.79 -24.62 7.93
N THR A 912 -32.64 -25.22 7.69
CA THR A 912 -32.31 -26.57 8.16
C THR A 912 -31.10 -26.53 9.08
N MET A 913 -31.15 -27.35 10.12
CA MET A 913 -30.05 -27.60 11.05
C MET A 913 -29.74 -29.09 11.03
N ASP A 914 -28.54 -29.46 10.59
CA ASP A 914 -28.11 -30.86 10.38
C ASP A 914 -29.12 -31.67 9.55
N GLY A 915 -29.74 -31.03 8.56
CA GLY A 915 -30.79 -31.60 7.72
C GLY A 915 -32.19 -31.62 8.33
N ALA A 916 -32.36 -31.31 9.62
CA ALA A 916 -33.67 -31.19 10.25
C ALA A 916 -34.29 -29.79 10.02
N PRO A 917 -35.60 -29.69 9.70
CA PRO A 917 -36.24 -28.40 9.43
C PRO A 917 -36.42 -27.56 10.70
N VAL A 918 -36.13 -26.27 10.60
CA VAL A 918 -36.46 -25.28 11.63
C VAL A 918 -37.52 -24.33 11.09
N ASN A 919 -38.72 -24.45 11.64
CA ASN A 919 -39.85 -23.63 11.22
C ASN A 919 -39.78 -22.23 11.86
N SER A 920 -39.96 -21.21 11.03
CA SER A 920 -39.92 -19.79 11.40
C SER A 920 -41.07 -19.03 10.75
N ARG A 921 -41.31 -17.81 11.21
CA ARG A 921 -42.33 -16.92 10.67
C ARG A 921 -41.80 -15.50 10.52
N ILE A 922 -42.40 -14.74 9.59
CA ILE A 922 -42.16 -13.31 9.47
C ILE A 922 -42.82 -12.59 10.66
N VAL A 923 -42.04 -11.78 11.37
CA VAL A 923 -42.47 -11.04 12.57
C VAL A 923 -42.46 -9.52 12.37
N SER A 924 -41.73 -9.03 11.36
CA SER A 924 -41.66 -7.61 11.00
C SER A 924 -41.40 -7.44 9.50
N PHE A 925 -41.79 -6.29 8.96
CA PHE A 925 -41.49 -5.87 7.59
C PHE A 925 -41.32 -4.34 7.56
N ASP A 926 -40.23 -3.85 6.96
CA ASP A 926 -40.02 -2.44 6.69
C ASP A 926 -40.35 -2.14 5.22
N PRO A 927 -41.41 -1.37 4.92
CA PRO A 927 -41.80 -1.08 3.54
C PRO A 927 -40.82 -0.17 2.79
N LYS A 928 -39.92 0.55 3.49
CA LYS A 928 -38.94 1.44 2.86
C LYS A 928 -37.72 0.69 2.37
N THR A 929 -37.16 -0.18 3.22
CA THR A 929 -35.98 -0.98 2.87
C THR A 929 -36.34 -2.31 2.25
N ARG A 930 -37.61 -2.73 2.36
CA ARG A 930 -38.15 -4.03 1.92
C ARG A 930 -37.62 -5.23 2.73
N ASP A 931 -37.04 -4.98 3.91
CA ASP A 931 -36.52 -6.02 4.78
C ASP A 931 -37.61 -6.63 5.66
N ALA A 932 -37.62 -7.95 5.79
CA ALA A 932 -38.49 -8.66 6.72
C ALA A 932 -37.67 -9.42 7.78
N GLY A 933 -38.13 -9.34 9.03
CA GLY A 933 -37.53 -10.08 10.15
C GLY A 933 -38.20 -11.44 10.32
N LEU A 934 -37.40 -12.48 10.50
CA LEU A 934 -37.81 -13.85 10.80
C LEU A 934 -37.49 -14.20 12.26
N GLU A 935 -38.37 -15.00 12.87
CA GLU A 935 -38.15 -15.62 14.19
C GLU A 935 -38.59 -17.09 14.14
N SER A 936 -37.81 -17.99 14.76
CA SER A 936 -38.20 -19.39 14.91
C SER A 936 -39.44 -19.55 15.78
N CYS A 937 -40.33 -20.46 15.39
CA CYS A 937 -41.57 -20.70 16.11
C CYS A 937 -41.35 -21.44 17.46
N ALA A 938 -40.18 -22.04 17.63
CA ALA A 938 -39.73 -22.67 18.86
C ALA A 938 -38.22 -22.49 19.02
N ASP A 939 -37.72 -22.61 20.25
CA ASP A 939 -36.29 -22.66 20.53
C ASP A 939 -35.75 -24.06 20.14
N VAL A 940 -34.55 -24.11 19.57
CA VAL A 940 -33.90 -25.34 19.08
C VAL A 940 -32.72 -25.68 19.98
N THR A 941 -32.66 -26.92 20.48
CA THR A 941 -31.53 -27.38 21.30
C THR A 941 -30.45 -27.97 20.41
N LEU A 942 -29.24 -27.42 20.47
CA LEU A 942 -28.06 -27.93 19.78
C LEU A 942 -27.15 -28.63 20.79
N SER A 943 -26.63 -29.79 20.42
CA SER A 943 -25.62 -30.51 21.21
C SER A 943 -24.27 -29.80 21.17
N ALA A 944 -23.36 -30.13 22.08
CA ALA A 944 -21.97 -29.75 21.88
C ALA A 944 -21.38 -30.47 20.64
N GLY A 945 -20.66 -29.74 19.79
CA GLY A 945 -20.04 -30.27 18.57
C GLY A 945 -20.29 -29.42 17.32
N ALA A 946 -19.90 -29.96 16.17
CA ALA A 946 -20.09 -29.31 14.87
C ALA A 946 -21.55 -29.43 14.39
N HIS A 947 -22.04 -28.35 13.79
CA HIS A 947 -23.39 -28.22 13.26
C HIS A 947 -23.37 -27.55 11.89
N ARG A 948 -24.32 -27.92 11.02
CA ARG A 948 -24.50 -27.34 9.69
C ARG A 948 -25.85 -26.64 9.58
N LEU A 949 -25.80 -25.35 9.29
CA LEU A 949 -26.96 -24.50 9.04
C LEU A 949 -27.09 -24.24 7.54
N VAL A 950 -28.32 -24.41 7.03
CA VAL A 950 -28.71 -23.88 5.72
C VAL A 950 -29.90 -22.95 5.92
N ALA A 951 -29.74 -21.66 5.60
CA ALA A 951 -30.87 -20.75 5.43
C ALA A 951 -31.39 -20.88 4.00
N VAL A 952 -32.69 -21.14 3.85
CA VAL A 952 -33.31 -21.47 2.56
C VAL A 952 -34.16 -20.29 2.11
N GLY A 953 -33.61 -19.49 1.20
CA GLY A 953 -34.37 -18.45 0.51
C GLY A 953 -35.37 -19.03 -0.49
N SER A 954 -36.09 -18.14 -1.16
CA SER A 954 -37.01 -18.46 -2.26
C SER A 954 -36.83 -17.43 -3.37
N SER A 955 -37.45 -17.65 -4.54
CA SER A 955 -37.51 -16.62 -5.59
C SER A 955 -38.08 -15.28 -5.11
N ASP A 956 -38.85 -15.32 -4.01
CA ASP A 956 -39.62 -14.19 -3.49
C ASP A 956 -39.05 -13.64 -2.17
N ALA A 957 -37.91 -14.17 -1.70
CA ALA A 957 -37.22 -13.67 -0.51
C ALA A 957 -35.79 -14.23 -0.39
N ARG A 958 -34.81 -13.34 -0.21
CA ARG A 958 -33.39 -13.70 -0.09
C ARG A 958 -32.87 -13.40 1.31
N PHE A 959 -32.10 -14.30 1.92
CA PHE A 959 -31.49 -14.02 3.22
C PHE A 959 -30.37 -12.98 3.14
N ILE A 960 -30.46 -11.95 4.00
CA ILE A 960 -29.41 -10.96 4.26
C ILE A 960 -28.52 -11.48 5.38
N SER A 961 -29.13 -11.88 6.50
CA SER A 961 -28.43 -12.28 7.71
C SER A 961 -29.18 -13.32 8.54
N VAL A 962 -28.44 -14.05 9.37
CA VAL A 962 -28.95 -15.06 10.30
C VAL A 962 -28.26 -14.94 11.64
N ARG A 963 -29.04 -15.04 12.71
CA ARG A 963 -28.55 -15.01 14.09
C ARG A 963 -29.13 -16.15 14.92
N LEU A 964 -28.26 -16.77 15.72
CA LEU A 964 -28.63 -17.74 16.75
C LEU A 964 -28.33 -17.12 18.11
N SER A 965 -29.36 -16.91 18.91
CA SER A 965 -29.24 -16.34 20.25
C SER A 965 -29.46 -17.41 21.32
N PRO A 966 -28.52 -17.64 22.24
CA PRO A 966 -28.73 -18.58 23.33
C PRO A 966 -29.86 -18.09 24.25
N VAL A 967 -30.75 -19.01 24.63
CA VAL A 967 -31.92 -18.71 25.44
C VAL A 967 -31.50 -18.40 26.87
N GLY A 968 -31.97 -17.27 27.42
CA GLY A 968 -31.69 -16.85 28.80
C GLY A 968 -30.40 -16.04 28.97
N VAL A 969 -29.66 -15.77 27.89
CA VAL A 969 -28.50 -14.87 27.90
C VAL A 969 -28.95 -13.48 27.44
N ALA A 970 -28.94 -12.51 28.35
CA ALA A 970 -29.20 -11.11 28.02
C ALA A 970 -27.90 -10.38 27.66
N ILE A 971 -28.01 -9.32 26.85
CA ILE A 971 -26.90 -8.41 26.54
C ILE A 971 -27.19 -7.06 27.25
N PRO A 972 -26.81 -6.89 28.54
CA PRO A 972 -27.02 -5.63 29.24
C PRO A 972 -25.81 -4.70 29.10
N SER A 973 -25.97 -3.50 28.52
CA SER A 973 -25.00 -2.42 28.65
C SER A 973 -25.64 -1.04 28.53
N ILE A 974 -25.14 -0.11 29.34
CA ILE A 974 -25.34 1.32 29.13
C ILE A 974 -24.01 1.87 28.62
N VAL A 975 -24.02 2.39 27.39
CA VAL A 975 -22.90 3.15 26.82
C VAL A 975 -23.25 4.62 26.96
N ALA A 976 -22.37 5.40 27.58
CA ALA A 976 -22.57 6.82 27.79
C ALA A 976 -21.39 7.64 27.23
N PRO A 977 -21.64 8.78 26.57
CA PRO A 977 -20.57 9.69 26.17
C PRO A 977 -19.88 10.28 27.39
N LEU A 978 -18.56 10.45 27.31
CA LEU A 978 -17.77 11.15 28.31
C LEU A 978 -17.24 12.48 27.77
N PRO A 979 -17.15 13.52 28.61
CA PRO A 979 -16.40 14.72 28.26
C PRO A 979 -14.92 14.38 28.08
N SER A 980 -14.40 14.66 26.89
CA SER A 980 -12.98 14.53 26.57
C SER A 980 -12.48 15.80 25.89
N GLN A 981 -11.16 16.00 25.96
CA GLN A 981 -10.49 17.11 25.31
C GLN A 981 -9.14 16.65 24.77
N ARG A 982 -8.90 16.94 23.48
CA ARG A 982 -7.57 16.85 22.87
C ARG A 982 -6.74 18.06 23.30
N VAL A 983 -5.67 17.84 24.06
CA VAL A 983 -4.75 18.90 24.52
C VAL A 983 -3.66 19.15 23.48
N SER A 984 -3.17 18.07 22.85
CA SER A 984 -2.26 18.09 21.71
C SER A 984 -2.35 16.76 20.95
N ALA A 985 -1.67 16.63 19.81
CA ALA A 985 -1.53 15.35 19.08
C ALA A 985 -1.00 14.18 19.95
N SER A 986 -0.34 14.49 21.07
CA SER A 986 0.30 13.51 21.96
C SER A 986 -0.32 13.42 23.36
N GLU A 987 -1.41 14.16 23.60
CA GLU A 987 -2.01 14.29 24.94
C GLU A 987 -3.52 14.56 24.90
N HIS A 988 -4.28 13.75 25.62
CA HIS A 988 -5.73 13.88 25.78
C HIS A 988 -6.11 13.84 27.26
N THR A 989 -7.22 14.48 27.62
CA THR A 989 -7.82 14.39 28.95
C THR A 989 -9.26 13.92 28.85
N VAL A 990 -9.66 13.01 29.74
CA VAL A 990 -11.01 12.45 29.78
C VAL A 990 -11.53 12.48 31.21
N VAL A 991 -12.79 12.85 31.40
CA VAL A 991 -13.46 12.78 32.70
C VAL A 991 -14.07 11.39 32.88
N ILE A 992 -13.51 10.59 33.78
CA ILE A 992 -13.95 9.21 34.05
C ILE A 992 -14.87 9.15 35.27
N PRO A 993 -15.93 8.31 35.23
CA PRO A 993 -16.84 8.12 36.34
C PRO A 993 -16.20 7.33 37.50
N SER A 994 -16.87 7.30 38.65
CA SER A 994 -16.40 6.55 39.84
C SER A 994 -16.69 5.05 39.78
N GLU A 995 -17.55 4.63 38.87
CA GLU A 995 -18.04 3.26 38.73
C GLU A 995 -17.06 2.40 37.93
N LYS A 996 -17.00 1.11 38.27
CA LYS A 996 -16.17 0.14 37.55
C LYS A 996 -16.76 -0.10 36.16
N GLY A 997 -15.92 -0.05 35.13
CA GLY A 997 -16.36 -0.26 33.75
C GLY A 997 -15.19 -0.16 32.77
N TRP A 998 -15.51 0.23 31.54
CA TRP A 998 -14.56 0.31 30.43
C TRP A 998 -14.65 1.67 29.75
N LEU A 999 -13.48 2.29 29.56
CA LEU A 999 -13.31 3.51 28.79
C LEU A 999 -12.87 3.13 27.37
N SER A 1000 -13.57 3.63 26.36
CA SER A 1000 -13.14 3.61 24.96
C SER A 1000 -12.86 5.03 24.50
N VAL A 1001 -11.76 5.24 23.78
CA VAL A 1001 -11.39 6.54 23.23
C VAL A 1001 -10.94 6.34 21.79
N LEU A 1002 -11.35 7.23 20.87
CA LEU A 1002 -10.94 7.20 19.47
C LEU A 1002 -9.47 7.63 19.29
N ILE A 1003 -8.55 6.87 19.87
CA ILE A 1003 -7.11 7.00 19.73
C ILE A 1003 -6.55 5.66 19.24
N PRO A 1004 -5.82 5.64 18.11
CA PRO A 1004 -5.37 4.39 17.52
C PRO A 1004 -4.44 3.61 18.46
N GLU A 1005 -4.61 2.29 18.47
CA GLU A 1005 -3.70 1.33 19.09
C GLU A 1005 -2.23 1.66 18.82
N HIS A 1006 -1.51 1.94 19.91
CA HIS A 1006 -0.05 1.98 19.89
C HIS A 1006 0.48 1.85 21.32
N PRO A 1007 1.48 0.98 21.59
CA PRO A 1007 1.98 0.71 22.94
C PRO A 1007 2.64 1.90 23.65
N GLY A 1008 2.91 2.97 22.90
CA GLY A 1008 3.46 4.24 23.39
C GLY A 1008 2.47 5.10 24.17
N TRP A 1009 1.15 4.87 24.01
CA TRP A 1009 0.12 5.57 24.74
C TRP A 1009 -0.09 4.98 26.13
N ARG A 1010 -0.31 5.85 27.12
CA ARG A 1010 -0.58 5.45 28.50
C ARG A 1010 -1.64 6.34 29.12
N LEU A 1011 -2.65 5.73 29.71
CA LEU A 1011 -3.63 6.40 30.56
C LEU A 1011 -3.11 6.45 32.01
N THR A 1012 -3.26 7.60 32.65
CA THR A 1012 -2.97 7.80 34.07
C THR A 1012 -4.17 8.44 34.75
N ALA A 1013 -4.70 7.79 35.79
CA ALA A 1013 -5.82 8.25 36.60
C ALA A 1013 -5.49 8.06 38.08
N SER A 1014 -5.73 9.08 38.93
CA SER A 1014 -5.52 9.01 40.38
C SER A 1014 -4.15 8.44 40.82
N GLY A 1015 -3.10 8.68 40.02
CA GLY A 1015 -1.73 8.19 40.27
C GLY A 1015 -1.45 6.74 39.82
N ARG A 1016 -2.44 6.01 39.30
CA ARG A 1016 -2.30 4.67 38.74
C ARG A 1016 -2.25 4.71 37.21
N SER A 1017 -1.56 3.73 36.62
CA SER A 1017 -1.51 3.51 35.17
C SER A 1017 -2.33 2.26 34.85
N ALA A 1018 -3.21 2.35 33.86
CA ALA A 1018 -3.94 1.20 33.34
C ALA A 1018 -3.23 0.62 32.11
N ASP A 1019 -3.33 -0.69 31.91
CA ASP A 1019 -2.99 -1.33 30.65
C ASP A 1019 -4.17 -1.19 29.67
N PHE A 1020 -3.83 -1.07 28.39
CA PHE A 1020 -4.84 -0.91 27.35
C PHE A 1020 -5.33 -2.26 26.85
N LEU A 1021 -6.54 -2.26 26.29
CA LEU A 1021 -7.11 -3.33 25.47
C LEU A 1021 -7.47 -2.70 24.14
N GLU A 1022 -7.15 -3.37 23.03
CA GLU A 1022 -7.61 -2.95 21.70
C GLU A 1022 -9.11 -3.23 21.58
N MET A 1023 -9.87 -2.18 21.30
CA MET A 1023 -11.32 -2.22 21.17
C MET A 1023 -11.77 -1.23 20.10
N ASN A 1024 -12.64 -1.66 19.21
CA ASN A 1024 -13.10 -0.89 18.05
C ASN A 1024 -11.96 -0.43 17.10
N GLY A 1025 -10.84 -1.18 17.02
CA GLY A 1025 -9.63 -0.74 16.33
C GLY A 1025 -8.91 0.45 16.95
N GLU A 1026 -9.29 0.80 18.18
CA GLU A 1026 -8.77 1.91 18.98
C GLU A 1026 -8.34 1.40 20.36
N MET A 1027 -7.82 2.30 21.21
CA MET A 1027 -7.51 1.93 22.59
C MET A 1027 -8.68 2.10 23.53
N GLY A 1028 -8.79 1.17 24.47
CA GLY A 1028 -9.48 1.46 25.71
C GLY A 1028 -8.85 0.83 26.94
N TRP A 1029 -9.45 1.13 28.08
CA TRP A 1029 -8.89 0.85 29.40
C TRP A 1029 -9.98 0.37 30.34
N SER A 1030 -9.65 -0.61 31.17
CA SER A 1030 -10.49 -0.93 32.33
C SER A 1030 -10.39 0.19 33.35
N ILE A 1031 -11.52 0.55 33.94
CA ILE A 1031 -11.64 1.57 34.99
C ILE A 1031 -12.07 0.86 36.28
N ASP A 1032 -11.27 1.04 37.33
CA ASP A 1032 -11.59 0.49 38.65
C ASP A 1032 -12.53 1.42 39.44
N GLN A 1033 -13.25 0.82 40.39
CA GLN A 1033 -14.05 1.60 41.34
C GLN A 1033 -13.18 2.60 42.11
N GLY A 1034 -13.62 3.85 42.19
CA GLY A 1034 -12.94 4.91 42.93
C GLY A 1034 -11.86 5.67 42.16
N GLU A 1035 -11.70 5.43 40.85
CA GLU A 1035 -10.80 6.20 39.98
C GLU A 1035 -11.39 7.51 39.44
N ALA A 1036 -12.56 7.92 39.94
CA ALA A 1036 -13.29 9.10 39.50
C ALA A 1036 -12.41 10.36 39.39
N GLY A 1037 -12.48 11.05 38.26
CA GLY A 1037 -11.74 12.30 38.05
C GLY A 1037 -11.29 12.49 36.61
N THR A 1038 -10.33 13.40 36.42
CA THR A 1038 -9.73 13.64 35.10
C THR A 1038 -8.56 12.70 34.89
N ALA A 1039 -8.71 11.76 33.97
CA ALA A 1039 -7.62 10.91 33.47
C ALA A 1039 -6.84 11.66 32.38
N THR A 1040 -5.53 11.43 32.32
CA THR A 1040 -4.67 11.96 31.25
C THR A 1040 -4.10 10.81 30.43
N ILE A 1041 -4.22 10.89 29.11
CA ILE A 1041 -3.70 9.91 28.15
C ILE A 1041 -2.53 10.58 27.41
N ARG A 1042 -1.33 10.01 27.49
CA ARG A 1042 -0.11 10.61 26.91
C ARG A 1042 0.68 9.63 26.07
N PHE A 1043 1.18 10.11 24.93
CA PHE A 1043 2.14 9.40 24.10
C PHE A 1043 3.55 9.57 24.66
N ARG A 1044 4.03 8.63 25.48
CA ARG A 1044 5.30 8.73 26.19
C ARG A 1044 6.52 9.00 25.29
N PRO A 1045 6.64 8.40 24.09
CA PRO A 1045 7.80 8.62 23.21
C PRO A 1045 7.99 10.10 22.79
N GLN A 1046 6.93 10.92 22.86
CA GLN A 1046 7.01 12.36 22.54
C GLN A 1046 8.08 13.09 23.36
N GLN A 1047 8.29 12.73 24.63
CA GLN A 1047 9.30 13.40 25.46
C GLN A 1047 10.72 13.12 24.96
N MET A 1048 11.00 11.87 24.57
CA MET A 1048 12.29 11.49 23.98
C MET A 1048 12.53 12.24 22.67
N TYR A 1049 11.49 12.38 21.85
CA TYR A 1049 11.55 13.15 20.61
C TYR A 1049 11.84 14.64 20.85
N ARG A 1050 11.19 15.26 21.84
CA ARG A 1050 11.48 16.66 22.23
C ARG A 1050 12.94 16.85 22.65
N ILE A 1051 13.49 15.91 23.43
CA ILE A 1051 14.92 15.93 23.81
C ILE A 1051 15.80 15.81 22.56
N ALA A 1052 15.49 14.87 21.67
CA ALA A 1052 16.23 14.68 20.41
C ALA A 1052 16.19 15.93 19.52
N MET A 1053 15.06 16.64 19.47
CA MET A 1053 14.92 17.93 18.76
C MET A 1053 15.84 19.00 19.33
N VAL A 1054 15.92 19.13 20.66
CA VAL A 1054 16.85 20.09 21.32
C VAL A 1054 18.31 19.72 21.04
N VAL A 1055 18.66 18.43 21.14
CA VAL A 1055 20.02 17.93 20.84
C VAL A 1055 20.41 18.24 19.40
N SER A 1056 19.52 17.96 18.45
CA SER A 1056 19.75 18.27 17.04
C SER A 1056 19.89 19.77 16.80
N LEU A 1057 19.01 20.60 17.37
CA LEU A 1057 19.10 22.06 17.23
C LEU A 1057 20.45 22.60 17.73
N VAL A 1058 20.90 22.17 18.90
CA VAL A 1058 22.21 22.57 19.44
C VAL A 1058 23.34 22.10 18.53
N ALA A 1059 23.27 20.86 18.01
CA ALA A 1059 24.27 20.32 17.09
C ALA A 1059 24.28 21.04 15.74
N LEU A 1060 23.12 21.46 15.22
CA LEU A 1060 22.99 22.25 14.00
C LEU A 1060 23.64 23.62 14.17
N ILE A 1061 23.37 24.31 15.29
CA ILE A 1061 24.01 25.58 15.63
C ILE A 1061 25.53 25.39 15.70
N ALA A 1062 26.01 24.34 16.37
CA ALA A 1062 27.43 24.02 16.42
C ALA A 1062 28.02 23.77 15.03
N CYS A 1063 27.33 23.02 14.16
CA CYS A 1063 27.77 22.78 12.78
C CYS A 1063 27.87 24.09 11.97
N VAL A 1064 26.87 24.97 12.08
CA VAL A 1064 26.88 26.28 11.43
C VAL A 1064 28.04 27.14 11.94
N VAL A 1065 28.27 27.18 13.26
CA VAL A 1065 29.43 27.88 13.83
C VAL A 1065 30.74 27.30 13.27
N LEU A 1066 30.90 25.98 13.22
CA LEU A 1066 32.08 25.31 12.66
C LEU A 1066 32.28 25.62 11.17
N LEU A 1067 31.20 25.79 10.39
CA LEU A 1067 31.28 26.17 8.97
C LEU A 1067 31.89 27.56 8.77
N PHE A 1068 31.56 28.50 9.67
CA PHE A 1068 31.98 29.90 9.59
C PHE A 1068 33.15 30.27 10.51
N TRP A 1069 33.60 29.34 11.36
CA TRP A 1069 34.72 29.54 12.27
C TRP A 1069 36.00 29.86 11.47
N GLY A 1070 36.46 31.11 11.56
CA GLY A 1070 37.70 31.56 10.94
C GLY A 1070 37.58 32.40 9.67
N ARG A 1071 36.43 33.02 9.35
CA ARG A 1071 36.35 34.06 8.28
C ARG A 1071 37.20 35.32 8.53
N ARG A 1072 37.87 35.45 9.68
CA ARG A 1072 38.82 36.54 9.99
C ARG A 1072 40.28 36.12 9.78
N GLU A 1073 40.69 35.86 8.54
CA GLU A 1073 42.11 35.90 8.18
C GLU A 1073 42.31 36.60 6.81
N ARG A 1074 42.77 37.86 6.92
CA ARG A 1074 43.45 38.75 5.95
C ARG A 1074 42.64 39.28 4.75
N SER A 1075 42.14 40.51 4.93
CA SER A 1075 42.08 41.55 3.89
C SER A 1075 43.46 41.86 3.36
#